data_AF-A0A4V3FST3-F1
#
_entry.id   AF-A0A4V3FST3-F1
#
_cell.length_a   1.000
_cell.length_b   1.000
_cell.length_c   1.000
_cell.angle_alpha   90.00
_cell.angle_beta   90.00
_cell.angle_gamma   90.00
#
_symmetry.space_group_name_H-M   'P 1'
#
loop_
_entity.id
_entity.type
_entity.pdbx_description
1 polymer ?
#
loop_
_entity_poly.entity_id
_entity_poly.type
_entity_poly.pdbx_seq_one_letter_code
_entity_poly.pdbx_strand_id
1 'polypeptide(L)'
;MVGRTRRQLAADLGFADDSGYIPAARWTRAMTFEHLVRDVRFAGEVATTTVGRVALERPTRVVTVNARVHVDETADLLAAAHVRAVEEGAATLVHGLAVPFAGFEHSAATEVKPDFAVVAARPGQASWLIVGDAKDYERVRSRIDDTRLLKGFLQVALGAESAAEWSRLPKGMAVHSHGVLAVPRNSFLQPEALVEALHDHRAEVRMRVAQRRREAAGTGYVAGADVARFVAHLRATFDPATCTTCPLFSYCRHELRTSPDPADLLVEVGVPAELRAQVAGLVTGGEAAPRAPASVVAQVRATVDGVARRTGQLRVDGAGRPGTVDVVLAKADAAALGVHGIALRRHTGDGPGDWAVTVFDDPLSPETRRRVMRLLGHEITAAMAEATARGAYAVHVVVPDPVTADVLVSIADNLAGVELSRLRWERDREMAREPLTFDGEPARVPAALQPTERTAVSFLLEEDRARALTLRAPVLDLRAVLAQHVVAGGPAFSSLRLDYLAAWAETLTSGPLKPRELEDDVERAQHTPGARMTGRRSDAVHRALVGGRGQDPDPARYAALVTEELAYKRDVFDRALAALRTVRDSSLRDVHQAIEADAQAVWRRRLDLHASDLVRFGRTYRHWRNSLVPVIESDGRCRRQLAALGNPQAAADMAADAGVREVVRATVVTTTPLVVEVGSRRIGAGTRIVLLHVNGNPCVERPGTAMTLLKGSVKFSGLAIGPLSGAGEETVPRRFGWTPENVPDLAPGDRLVVADFGWYCDLKGNKALSVGRPAADDTSAPKPACEPYSHAEDPDEHRYCCRSHEDAEADWSDRLAERRDRGELNPQVWPPVVDEDAFEVTPVGAPVADPAAVGLDDVPDELTLDDLE
;
A
#
# COMPACT_ATOMS: atom_id res chain seq x y z
N MET A 1 32.55 16.78 -4.48
CA MET A 1 31.46 16.66 -5.48
C MET A 1 32.03 16.32 -6.85
N VAL A 2 31.37 15.45 -7.63
CA VAL A 2 31.87 14.95 -8.94
C VAL A 2 31.42 15.82 -10.12
N GLY A 3 30.39 16.66 -9.94
CA GLY A 3 29.83 17.50 -11.02
C GLY A 3 29.03 16.73 -12.08
N ARG A 4 28.65 15.47 -11.80
CA ARG A 4 27.88 14.60 -12.68
C ARG A 4 26.61 14.11 -11.99
N THR A 5 25.56 13.83 -12.75
CA THR A 5 24.36 13.16 -12.22
C THR A 5 24.66 11.69 -11.90
N ARG A 6 23.83 11.04 -11.08
CA ARG A 6 24.00 9.60 -10.77
C ARG A 6 23.83 8.72 -12.02
N ARG A 7 22.94 9.07 -12.95
CA ARG A 7 22.75 8.34 -14.22
C ARG A 7 23.95 8.49 -15.15
N GLN A 8 24.53 9.70 -15.25
CA GLN A 8 25.79 9.91 -15.95
C GLN A 8 26.93 9.11 -15.32
N LEU A 9 27.00 9.07 -13.99
CA LEU A 9 27.98 8.27 -13.27
C LEU A 9 27.85 6.77 -13.55
N ALA A 10 26.62 6.27 -13.64
CA ALA A 10 26.33 4.88 -13.98
C ALA A 10 26.76 4.55 -15.42
N ALA A 11 26.46 5.45 -16.37
CA ALA A 11 26.91 5.34 -17.76
C ALA A 11 28.44 5.38 -17.89
N ASP A 12 29.12 6.28 -17.17
CA ASP A 12 30.59 6.36 -17.11
C ASP A 12 31.24 5.07 -16.59
N LEU A 13 30.53 4.34 -15.71
CA LEU A 13 30.94 3.05 -15.17
C LEU A 13 30.59 1.87 -16.10
N GLY A 14 29.92 2.12 -17.24
CA GLY A 14 29.50 1.10 -18.20
C GLY A 14 28.18 0.40 -17.86
N PHE A 15 27.40 0.94 -16.89
CA PHE A 15 26.11 0.40 -16.44
C PHE A 15 25.04 1.48 -16.52
N ALA A 16 24.73 1.95 -17.73
CA ALA A 16 23.67 2.93 -17.92
C ALA A 16 22.36 2.44 -17.28
N ASP A 17 21.68 3.34 -16.58
CA ASP A 17 20.40 3.05 -15.94
C ASP A 17 19.26 3.15 -16.97
N ASP A 18 18.83 1.98 -17.44
CA ASP A 18 17.70 1.81 -18.35
C ASP A 18 16.38 1.45 -17.63
N SER A 19 16.38 1.29 -16.29
CA SER A 19 15.22 0.84 -15.53
C SER A 19 14.38 1.98 -14.96
N GLY A 20 14.97 3.16 -14.76
CA GLY A 20 14.29 4.32 -14.19
C GLY A 20 13.51 5.22 -15.16
N TYR A 21 13.17 4.78 -16.38
CA TYR A 21 12.45 5.65 -17.34
C TYR A 21 10.96 5.81 -16.97
N ILE A 22 10.42 6.99 -17.28
CA ILE A 22 9.00 7.29 -17.10
C ILE A 22 8.22 6.76 -18.32
N PRO A 23 7.17 5.93 -18.15
CA PRO A 23 6.31 5.54 -19.27
C PRO A 23 5.66 6.76 -19.94
N ALA A 24 5.55 6.77 -21.27
CA ALA A 24 5.00 7.88 -22.04
C ALA A 24 3.58 8.26 -21.58
N ALA A 25 2.72 7.28 -21.33
CA ALA A 25 1.38 7.50 -20.78
C ALA A 25 1.40 8.25 -19.43
N ARG A 26 2.40 7.97 -18.59
CA ARG A 26 2.58 8.60 -17.29
C ARG A 26 3.10 10.03 -17.42
N TRP A 27 4.02 10.24 -18.36
CA TRP A 27 4.53 11.57 -18.68
C TRP A 27 3.43 12.49 -19.21
N THR A 28 2.65 12.01 -20.19
CA THR A 28 1.50 12.77 -20.73
C THR A 28 0.52 13.15 -19.62
N ARG A 29 0.25 12.23 -18.69
CA ARG A 29 -0.59 12.50 -17.50
C ARG A 29 -0.01 13.61 -16.62
N ALA A 30 1.28 13.54 -16.31
CA ALA A 30 1.96 14.54 -15.47
C ALA A 30 2.00 15.92 -16.12
N MET A 31 2.33 16.01 -17.42
CA MET A 31 2.31 17.27 -18.17
C MET A 31 0.91 17.85 -18.28
N THR A 32 -0.11 17.00 -18.43
CA THR A 32 -1.50 17.44 -18.40
C THR A 32 -1.86 18.06 -17.05
N PHE A 33 -1.46 17.42 -15.94
CA PHE A 33 -1.68 17.95 -14.60
C PHE A 33 -0.94 19.28 -14.37
N GLU A 34 0.32 19.36 -14.80
CA GLU A 34 1.11 20.58 -14.69
C GLU A 34 0.50 21.75 -15.48
N HIS A 35 -0.01 21.48 -16.69
CA HIS A 35 -0.76 22.49 -17.45
C HIS A 35 -2.02 22.95 -16.72
N LEU A 36 -2.78 22.05 -16.09
CA LEU A 36 -3.94 22.41 -15.27
C LEU A 36 -3.54 23.26 -14.06
N VAL A 37 -2.39 22.97 -13.43
CA VAL A 37 -1.87 23.76 -12.30
C VAL A 37 -1.52 25.19 -12.72
N ARG A 38 -1.15 25.40 -13.98
CA ARG A 38 -0.80 26.70 -14.57
C ARG A 38 -2.01 27.45 -15.15
N ASP A 39 -3.18 26.81 -15.24
CA ASP A 39 -4.39 27.45 -15.75
C ASP A 39 -4.79 28.64 -14.86
N VAL A 40 -5.24 29.73 -15.49
CA VAL A 40 -5.56 30.99 -14.80
C VAL A 40 -6.62 30.79 -13.72
N ARG A 41 -7.60 29.90 -13.95
CA ARG A 41 -8.65 29.58 -12.97
C ARG A 41 -8.04 28.95 -11.72
N PHE A 42 -7.22 27.90 -11.89
CA PHE A 42 -6.62 27.21 -10.76
C PHE A 42 -5.54 28.03 -10.05
N ALA A 43 -4.72 28.78 -10.76
CA ALA A 43 -3.71 29.64 -10.14
C ALA A 43 -4.35 30.69 -9.19
N GLY A 44 -5.55 31.17 -9.53
CA GLY A 44 -6.38 32.00 -8.65
C GLY A 44 -6.83 31.27 -7.38
N GLU A 45 -7.33 30.04 -7.53
CA GLU A 45 -7.78 29.17 -6.42
C GLU A 45 -6.62 28.79 -5.49
N VAL A 46 -5.45 28.42 -6.03
CA VAL A 46 -4.25 28.13 -5.23
C VAL A 46 -3.84 29.32 -4.40
N ALA A 47 -3.70 30.50 -5.03
CA ALA A 47 -3.25 31.69 -4.32
C ALA A 47 -4.23 32.10 -3.22
N THR A 48 -5.53 32.11 -3.52
CA THR A 48 -6.57 32.50 -2.54
C THR A 48 -6.74 31.48 -1.42
N THR A 49 -6.73 30.18 -1.73
CA THR A 49 -6.77 29.10 -0.72
C THR A 49 -5.55 29.17 0.18
N THR A 50 -4.37 29.34 -0.40
CA THR A 50 -3.11 29.47 0.35
C THR A 50 -3.18 30.63 1.34
N VAL A 51 -3.50 31.83 0.86
CA VAL A 51 -3.54 33.06 1.67
C VAL A 51 -4.62 32.95 2.76
N GLY A 52 -5.79 32.39 2.44
CA GLY A 52 -6.87 32.18 3.41
C GLY A 52 -6.51 31.16 4.49
N ARG A 53 -5.87 30.05 4.13
CA ARG A 53 -5.47 28.97 5.06
C ARG A 53 -4.40 29.40 6.06
N VAL A 54 -3.55 30.36 5.69
CA VAL A 54 -2.57 30.95 6.61
C VAL A 54 -3.13 32.16 7.38
N ALA A 55 -4.45 32.37 7.34
CA ALA A 55 -5.16 33.44 8.05
C ALA A 55 -4.69 34.87 7.71
N LEU A 56 -4.27 35.09 6.46
CA LEU A 56 -3.98 36.43 5.95
C LEU A 56 -5.26 37.10 5.43
N GLU A 57 -5.20 38.42 5.23
CA GLU A 57 -6.30 39.17 4.63
C GLU A 57 -6.54 38.76 3.17
N ARG A 58 -7.79 38.92 2.72
CA ARG A 58 -8.16 38.62 1.33
C ARG A 58 -7.37 39.54 0.38
N PRO A 59 -6.66 38.98 -0.62
CA PRO A 59 -5.93 39.82 -1.56
C PRO A 59 -6.89 40.62 -2.45
N THR A 60 -6.48 41.82 -2.85
CA THR A 60 -7.27 42.70 -3.73
C THR A 60 -7.42 42.12 -5.14
N ARG A 61 -6.40 41.37 -5.59
CA ARG A 61 -6.34 40.64 -6.86
C ARG A 61 -5.26 39.55 -6.81
N VAL A 62 -5.34 38.58 -7.71
CA VAL A 62 -4.27 37.59 -7.94
C VAL A 62 -3.56 37.90 -9.27
N VAL A 63 -2.23 37.84 -9.26
CA VAL A 63 -1.37 38.03 -10.44
C VAL A 63 -0.53 36.76 -10.65
N THR A 64 -0.47 36.26 -11.87
CA THR A 64 0.37 35.11 -12.23
C THR A 64 1.58 35.56 -13.06
N VAL A 65 2.76 35.03 -12.74
CA VAL A 65 4.02 35.26 -13.46
C VAL A 65 4.83 33.96 -13.54
N ASN A 66 5.80 33.86 -14.45
CA ASN A 66 6.62 32.65 -14.64
C ASN A 66 8.10 33.02 -14.73
N ALA A 67 8.93 32.43 -13.86
CA ALA A 67 10.37 32.66 -13.74
C ALA A 67 11.23 31.72 -14.59
N ARG A 68 10.60 30.81 -15.35
CA ARG A 68 11.22 29.96 -16.38
C ARG A 68 12.41 29.13 -15.89
N VAL A 69 12.39 28.77 -14.61
CA VAL A 69 13.44 27.99 -13.93
C VAL A 69 14.81 28.67 -14.06
N HIS A 70 14.83 30.00 -13.90
CA HIS A 70 16.04 30.80 -13.97
C HIS A 70 16.24 31.63 -12.70
N VAL A 71 17.42 31.56 -12.09
CA VAL A 71 17.71 32.18 -10.78
C VAL A 71 17.59 33.70 -10.83
N ASP A 72 18.09 34.34 -11.90
CA ASP A 72 18.00 35.79 -12.03
C ASP A 72 16.57 36.28 -12.23
N GLU A 73 15.80 35.58 -13.08
CA GLU A 73 14.41 35.94 -13.38
C GLU A 73 13.53 35.71 -12.15
N THR A 74 13.83 34.66 -11.37
CA THR A 74 13.19 34.40 -10.07
C THR A 74 13.40 35.59 -9.12
N ALA A 75 14.62 36.11 -9.00
CA ALA A 75 14.90 37.24 -8.10
C ALA A 75 14.15 38.51 -8.51
N ASP A 76 14.15 38.84 -9.80
CA ASP A 76 13.49 40.03 -10.33
C ASP A 76 11.95 39.96 -10.14
N LEU A 77 11.36 38.79 -10.39
CA LEU A 77 9.93 38.57 -10.22
C LEU A 77 9.52 38.58 -8.74
N LEU A 78 10.36 38.05 -7.83
CA LEU A 78 10.11 38.16 -6.39
C LEU A 78 10.16 39.61 -5.90
N ALA A 79 11.09 40.42 -6.42
CA ALA A 79 11.15 41.84 -6.09
C ALA A 79 9.89 42.58 -6.56
N ALA A 80 9.43 42.33 -7.79
CA ALA A 80 8.19 42.92 -8.31
C ALA A 80 6.95 42.43 -7.53
N ALA A 81 6.92 41.16 -7.15
CA ALA A 81 5.84 40.57 -6.35
C ALA A 81 5.77 41.17 -4.93
N HIS A 82 6.93 41.44 -4.31
CA HIS A 82 7.01 42.12 -3.02
C HIS A 82 6.36 43.50 -3.06
N VAL A 83 6.73 44.32 -4.04
CA VAL A 83 6.19 45.68 -4.22
C VAL A 83 4.67 45.62 -4.38
N ARG A 84 4.16 44.76 -5.27
CA ARG A 84 2.70 44.59 -5.46
C ARG A 84 1.98 44.15 -4.18
N ALA A 85 2.57 43.22 -3.42
CA ALA A 85 1.98 42.75 -2.17
C ALA A 85 1.88 43.87 -1.13
N VAL A 86 2.92 44.70 -1.00
CA VAL A 86 2.99 45.78 -0.01
C VAL A 86 2.15 47.00 -0.41
N GLU A 87 2.23 47.43 -1.66
CA GLU A 87 1.59 48.67 -2.12
C GLU A 87 0.12 48.47 -2.51
N GLU A 88 -0.22 47.32 -3.10
CA GLU A 88 -1.56 47.08 -3.66
C GLU A 88 -2.39 46.05 -2.88
N GLY A 89 -1.78 45.35 -1.91
CA GLY A 89 -2.44 44.22 -1.22
C GLY A 89 -2.73 43.04 -2.16
N ALA A 90 -2.03 42.93 -3.29
CA ALA A 90 -2.23 41.86 -4.26
C ALA A 90 -1.46 40.59 -3.84
N ALA A 91 -1.98 39.41 -4.22
CA ALA A 91 -1.21 38.18 -4.17
C ALA A 91 -0.58 37.91 -5.54
N THR A 92 0.70 37.51 -5.58
CA THR A 92 1.37 37.06 -6.81
C THR A 92 1.67 35.56 -6.69
N LEU A 93 1.24 34.77 -7.65
CA LEU A 93 1.70 33.39 -7.85
C LEU A 93 2.81 33.39 -8.91
N VAL A 94 4.01 32.98 -8.50
CA VAL A 94 5.19 32.86 -9.37
C VAL A 94 5.37 31.38 -9.72
N HIS A 95 5.42 31.02 -10.99
CA HIS A 95 5.69 29.66 -11.47
C HIS A 95 7.17 29.45 -11.83
N GLY A 96 7.64 28.21 -11.79
CA GLY A 96 8.93 27.77 -12.30
C GLY A 96 10.10 28.50 -11.64
N LEU A 97 10.20 28.44 -10.31
CA LEU A 97 11.28 29.11 -9.60
C LEU A 97 12.58 28.32 -9.72
N ALA A 98 13.70 29.02 -9.64
CA ALA A 98 15.00 28.42 -9.37
C ALA A 98 15.69 29.19 -8.23
N VAL A 99 16.07 28.47 -7.18
CA VAL A 99 16.79 29.04 -6.03
C VAL A 99 18.06 28.23 -5.76
N PRO A 100 19.17 28.88 -5.36
CA PRO A 100 20.40 28.17 -5.04
C PRO A 100 20.19 27.20 -3.87
N PHE A 101 20.80 26.01 -3.93
CA PHE A 101 20.71 25.04 -2.84
C PHE A 101 21.28 25.63 -1.54
N ALA A 102 20.55 25.47 -0.43
CA ALA A 102 20.91 26.00 0.88
C ALA A 102 22.40 25.79 1.24
N GLY A 103 23.18 26.88 1.34
CA GLY A 103 24.60 26.92 1.67
C GLY A 103 25.59 26.57 0.56
N PHE A 104 25.11 26.49 -0.68
CA PHE A 104 25.91 26.27 -1.87
C PHE A 104 25.69 27.36 -2.93
N GLU A 105 25.22 28.54 -2.52
CA GLU A 105 24.95 29.69 -3.43
C GLU A 105 26.13 30.06 -4.33
N HIS A 106 27.36 29.93 -3.84
CA HIS A 106 28.58 30.24 -4.60
C HIS A 106 29.31 28.99 -5.11
N SER A 107 28.63 27.84 -5.16
CA SER A 107 29.16 26.58 -5.66
C SER A 107 28.43 26.16 -6.93
N ALA A 108 29.07 25.34 -7.77
CA ALA A 108 28.41 24.69 -8.91
C ALA A 108 27.51 23.52 -8.45
N ALA A 109 26.61 23.77 -7.50
CA ALA A 109 25.62 22.81 -7.05
C ALA A 109 24.33 22.94 -7.87
N THR A 110 23.60 21.83 -8.04
CA THR A 110 22.29 21.84 -8.67
C THR A 110 21.31 22.70 -7.86
N GLU A 111 20.64 23.62 -8.54
CA GLU A 111 19.61 24.50 -7.97
C GLU A 111 18.40 23.69 -7.47
N VAL A 112 17.70 24.25 -6.49
CA VAL A 112 16.38 23.76 -6.06
C VAL A 112 15.32 24.46 -6.90
N LYS A 113 14.37 23.70 -7.43
CA LYS A 113 13.40 24.18 -8.42
C LYS A 113 11.96 23.98 -7.91
N PRO A 114 11.46 24.83 -6.99
CA PRO A 114 10.05 24.78 -6.61
C PRO A 114 9.14 25.10 -7.80
N ASP A 115 8.07 24.33 -8.00
CA ASP A 115 7.16 24.54 -9.13
C ASP A 115 6.43 25.88 -9.07
N PHE A 116 6.13 26.39 -7.86
CA PHE A 116 5.54 27.71 -7.68
C PHE A 116 5.78 28.32 -6.29
N ALA A 117 5.44 29.60 -6.13
CA ALA A 117 5.37 30.25 -4.83
C ALA A 117 4.28 31.33 -4.82
N VAL A 118 3.66 31.54 -3.66
CA VAL A 118 2.67 32.60 -3.44
C VAL A 118 3.31 33.70 -2.60
N VAL A 119 3.35 34.91 -3.14
CA VAL A 119 3.78 36.12 -2.46
C VAL A 119 2.55 36.92 -2.04
N ALA A 120 2.41 37.20 -0.74
CA ALA A 120 1.26 37.90 -0.18
C ALA A 120 1.68 38.91 0.89
N ALA A 121 0.80 39.88 1.16
CA ALA A 121 1.05 40.92 2.14
C ALA A 121 1.20 40.34 3.56
N ARG A 122 2.13 40.92 4.32
CA ARG A 122 2.31 40.69 5.75
C ARG A 122 2.05 42.02 6.50
N PRO A 123 1.52 41.98 7.73
CA PRO A 123 1.43 43.18 8.56
C PRO A 123 2.77 43.93 8.67
N GLY A 124 2.76 45.25 8.51
CA GLY A 124 3.93 46.12 8.69
C GLY A 124 4.77 46.40 7.45
N GLN A 125 4.16 46.64 6.27
CA GLN A 125 4.83 46.91 4.99
C GLN A 125 5.87 45.84 4.60
N ALA A 126 5.47 44.57 4.73
CA ALA A 126 6.30 43.42 4.45
C ALA A 126 5.52 42.40 3.60
N SER A 127 6.20 41.37 3.12
CA SER A 127 5.53 40.27 2.41
C SER A 127 5.98 38.90 2.91
N TRP A 128 5.11 37.92 2.76
CA TRP A 128 5.43 36.51 2.92
C TRP A 128 5.73 35.88 1.57
N LEU A 129 6.71 34.97 1.54
CA LEU A 129 6.93 33.99 0.48
C LEU A 129 6.46 32.63 0.99
N ILE A 130 5.42 32.09 0.38
CA ILE A 130 4.88 30.76 0.68
C ILE A 130 5.29 29.85 -0.47
N VAL A 131 6.29 29.00 -0.24
CA VAL A 131 6.83 28.09 -1.27
C VAL A 131 5.83 26.96 -1.51
N GLY A 132 5.70 26.54 -2.77
CA GLY A 132 4.91 25.37 -3.11
C GLY A 132 5.51 24.52 -4.22
N ASP A 133 4.91 23.35 -4.39
CA ASP A 133 5.32 22.36 -5.38
C ASP A 133 4.09 21.65 -5.95
N ALA A 134 4.17 21.13 -7.17
CA ALA A 134 3.09 20.43 -7.85
C ALA A 134 3.47 18.97 -8.09
N LYS A 135 2.56 18.04 -7.74
CA LYS A 135 2.83 16.61 -7.81
C LYS A 135 1.63 15.81 -8.30
N ASP A 136 1.81 15.06 -9.38
CA ASP A 136 0.79 14.15 -9.93
C ASP A 136 0.70 12.83 -9.13
N TYR A 137 0.41 12.96 -7.85
CA TYR A 137 0.21 11.81 -6.98
C TYR A 137 -1.10 11.11 -7.31
N GLU A 138 -1.00 9.82 -7.66
CA GLU A 138 -2.20 8.99 -7.77
C GLU A 138 -2.88 8.93 -6.40
N ARG A 139 -4.14 9.38 -6.37
CA ARG A 139 -5.03 9.11 -5.26
C ARG A 139 -5.40 7.63 -5.33
N VAL A 140 -4.97 6.87 -4.33
CA VAL A 140 -5.33 5.46 -4.17
C VAL A 140 -6.38 5.40 -3.07
N ARG A 141 -7.56 4.87 -3.41
CA ARG A 141 -8.74 4.87 -2.54
C ARG A 141 -9.14 6.32 -2.23
N SER A 142 -9.50 6.59 -0.97
CA SER A 142 -10.01 7.90 -0.57
C SER A 142 -8.95 8.98 -0.32
N ARG A 143 -7.63 8.72 -0.41
CA ARG A 143 -6.59 9.72 -0.12
C ARG A 143 -5.31 9.48 -0.93
N ILE A 144 -4.42 10.47 -0.92
CA ILE A 144 -3.03 10.27 -1.35
C ILE A 144 -2.28 9.59 -0.20
N ASP A 145 -1.32 8.72 -0.51
CA ASP A 145 -0.49 8.05 0.49
C ASP A 145 0.30 9.08 1.33
N ASP A 146 0.24 8.94 2.65
CA ASP A 146 0.92 9.86 3.59
C ASP A 146 2.43 9.92 3.35
N THR A 147 3.05 8.82 2.90
CA THR A 147 4.49 8.80 2.58
C THR A 147 4.82 9.64 1.35
N ARG A 148 3.93 9.70 0.36
CA ARG A 148 4.06 10.56 -0.82
C ARG A 148 3.86 12.01 -0.45
N LEU A 149 2.83 12.33 0.34
CA LEU A 149 2.62 13.69 0.86
C LEU A 149 3.83 14.18 1.66
N LEU A 150 4.38 13.33 2.55
CA LEU A 150 5.60 13.63 3.30
C LEU A 150 6.78 13.92 2.37
N LYS A 151 7.00 13.11 1.33
CA LYS A 151 8.05 13.35 0.32
C LYS A 151 7.86 14.71 -0.36
N GLY A 152 6.64 15.03 -0.80
CA GLY A 152 6.29 16.32 -1.41
C GLY A 152 6.55 17.50 -0.47
N PHE A 153 6.08 17.44 0.77
CA PHE A 153 6.30 18.52 1.74
C PHE A 153 7.77 18.66 2.19
N LEU A 154 8.57 17.59 2.16
CA LEU A 154 10.03 17.69 2.33
C LEU A 154 10.69 18.44 1.17
N GLN A 155 10.21 18.29 -0.06
CA GLN A 155 10.68 19.07 -1.22
C GLN A 155 10.28 20.55 -1.11
N VAL A 156 9.02 20.82 -0.73
CA VAL A 156 8.55 22.19 -0.42
C VAL A 156 9.41 22.83 0.68
N ALA A 157 9.71 22.09 1.74
CA ALA A 157 10.55 22.55 2.84
C ALA A 157 12.01 22.80 2.40
N LEU A 158 12.57 22.00 1.48
CA LEU A 158 13.88 22.26 0.88
C LEU A 158 13.89 23.56 0.07
N GLY A 159 12.85 23.83 -0.71
CA GLY A 159 12.66 25.10 -1.40
C GLY A 159 12.55 26.28 -0.44
N ALA A 160 11.77 26.12 0.64
CA ALA A 160 11.60 27.12 1.69
C ALA A 160 12.91 27.45 2.43
N GLU A 161 13.70 26.43 2.83
CA GLU A 161 14.99 26.64 3.47
C GLU A 161 16.01 27.28 2.52
N SER A 162 16.02 26.85 1.26
CA SER A 162 16.93 27.41 0.25
C SER A 162 16.62 28.88 -0.02
N ALA A 163 15.33 29.24 -0.16
CA ALA A 163 14.92 30.63 -0.31
C ALA A 163 15.19 31.48 0.94
N ALA A 164 15.09 30.90 2.15
CA ALA A 164 15.34 31.61 3.41
C ALA A 164 16.83 31.95 3.62
N GLU A 165 17.74 31.10 3.14
CA GLU A 165 19.19 31.36 3.17
C GLU A 165 19.69 32.22 1.99
N TRP A 166 18.86 32.41 0.96
CA TRP A 166 19.28 33.05 -0.29
C TRP A 166 19.54 34.54 -0.13
N SER A 167 20.75 34.99 -0.50
CA SER A 167 21.17 36.38 -0.33
C SER A 167 20.35 37.41 -1.14
N ARG A 168 19.67 36.97 -2.20
CA ARG A 168 18.87 37.82 -3.11
C ARG A 168 17.38 37.86 -2.76
N LEU A 169 16.94 37.23 -1.66
CA LEU A 169 15.57 37.39 -1.19
C LEU A 169 15.30 38.88 -0.89
N PRO A 170 14.21 39.49 -1.42
CA PRO A 170 13.95 40.91 -1.23
C PRO A 170 13.90 41.33 0.24
N LYS A 171 14.48 42.50 0.55
CA LYS A 171 14.40 43.06 1.91
C LYS A 171 12.95 43.30 2.30
N GLY A 172 12.54 42.83 3.48
CA GLY A 172 11.15 42.91 3.93
C GLY A 172 10.27 41.74 3.46
N MET A 173 10.80 40.84 2.63
CA MET A 173 10.18 39.54 2.36
C MET A 173 10.75 38.49 3.32
N ALA A 174 9.87 37.65 3.88
CA ALA A 174 10.28 36.52 4.71
C ALA A 174 9.61 35.23 4.20
N VAL A 175 10.27 34.09 4.37
CA VAL A 175 9.68 32.77 4.06
C VAL A 175 8.70 32.39 5.16
N HIS A 176 7.48 32.01 4.79
CA HIS A 176 6.44 31.64 5.73
C HIS A 176 6.73 30.28 6.40
N SER A 177 6.08 30.01 7.54
CA SER A 177 6.18 28.74 8.25
C SER A 177 5.36 27.61 7.61
N HIS A 178 4.48 27.95 6.67
CA HIS A 178 3.64 27.01 5.93
C HIS A 178 4.09 26.95 4.46
N GLY A 179 3.80 25.83 3.82
CA GLY A 179 4.01 25.61 2.38
C GLY A 179 2.79 25.00 1.74
N VAL A 180 2.85 24.87 0.41
CA VAL A 180 1.70 24.41 -0.41
C VAL A 180 2.11 23.25 -1.29
N LEU A 181 1.29 22.22 -1.34
CA LEU A 181 1.42 21.14 -2.31
C LEU A 181 0.18 21.10 -3.20
N ALA A 182 0.36 21.29 -4.51
CA ALA A 182 -0.70 21.14 -5.50
C ALA A 182 -0.75 19.69 -5.97
N VAL A 183 -1.87 19.00 -5.72
CA VAL A 183 -2.04 17.57 -6.02
C VAL A 183 -3.38 17.30 -6.70
N PRO A 184 -3.56 16.17 -7.41
CA PRO A 184 -4.87 15.78 -7.92
C PRO A 184 -5.89 15.60 -6.78
N ARG A 185 -6.95 16.41 -6.80
CA ARG A 185 -8.15 16.28 -5.98
C ARG A 185 -8.83 14.94 -6.23
N ASN A 186 -8.89 14.47 -7.47
CA ASN A 186 -9.62 13.27 -7.86
C ASN A 186 -9.00 12.54 -9.05
N SER A 187 -9.61 11.42 -9.42
CA SER A 187 -9.21 10.60 -10.58
C SER A 187 -9.20 11.33 -11.93
N PHE A 188 -9.78 12.54 -12.02
CA PHE A 188 -9.86 13.37 -13.23
C PHE A 188 -8.79 14.47 -13.30
N LEU A 189 -7.75 14.40 -12.47
CA LEU A 189 -6.63 15.36 -12.41
C LEU A 189 -7.03 16.81 -12.07
N GLN A 190 -8.22 17.03 -11.50
CA GLN A 190 -8.58 18.35 -10.99
C GLN A 190 -7.62 18.73 -9.87
N PRO A 191 -6.89 19.85 -9.95
CA PRO A 191 -5.92 20.18 -8.90
C PRO A 191 -6.56 20.68 -7.60
N GLU A 192 -5.92 20.42 -6.46
CA GLU A 192 -6.25 20.95 -5.13
C GLU A 192 -4.97 21.42 -4.43
N ALA A 193 -5.07 22.51 -3.65
CA ALA A 193 -3.96 23.05 -2.87
C ALA A 193 -4.02 22.58 -1.40
N LEU A 194 -3.07 21.75 -1.00
CA LEU A 194 -2.88 21.33 0.38
C LEU A 194 -1.90 22.29 1.07
N VAL A 195 -2.32 22.90 2.17
CA VAL A 195 -1.50 23.86 2.93
C VAL A 195 -1.11 23.25 4.27
N GLU A 196 0.18 23.16 4.56
CA GLU A 196 0.71 22.49 5.75
C GLU A 196 1.79 23.31 6.46
N ALA A 197 1.85 23.18 7.79
CA ALA A 197 2.92 23.75 8.60
C ALA A 197 4.22 22.97 8.38
N LEU A 198 5.26 23.66 7.93
CA LEU A 198 6.54 23.06 7.56
C LEU A 198 7.51 22.91 8.74
N HIS A 199 7.12 23.15 9.99
CA HIS A 199 8.05 23.20 11.13
C HIS A 199 8.94 21.94 11.22
N ASP A 200 8.30 20.77 11.22
CA ASP A 200 9.00 19.49 11.37
C ASP A 200 9.75 19.11 10.08
N HIS A 201 9.12 19.34 8.92
CA HIS A 201 9.73 19.17 7.60
C HIS A 201 11.02 19.98 7.45
N ARG A 202 10.99 21.26 7.82
CA ARG A 202 12.14 22.19 7.81
C ARG A 202 13.22 21.77 8.80
N ALA A 203 12.85 21.23 9.97
CA ALA A 203 13.82 20.70 10.93
C ALA A 203 14.58 19.49 10.34
N GLU A 204 13.88 18.56 9.70
CA GLU A 204 14.51 17.43 9.00
C GLU A 204 15.38 17.90 7.84
N VAL A 205 14.88 18.79 6.97
CA VAL A 205 15.65 19.35 5.86
C VAL A 205 16.93 20.01 6.33
N ARG A 206 16.90 20.85 7.38
CA ARG A 206 18.11 21.48 7.93
C ARG A 206 19.13 20.45 8.41
N MET A 207 18.67 19.38 9.07
CA MET A 207 19.54 18.27 9.48
C MET A 207 20.20 17.59 8.26
N ARG A 208 19.43 17.30 7.21
CA ARG A 208 19.92 16.67 5.97
C ARG A 208 20.87 17.59 5.17
N VAL A 209 20.56 18.88 5.08
CA VAL A 209 21.45 19.88 4.46
C VAL A 209 22.77 19.96 5.23
N ALA A 210 22.74 20.01 6.56
CA ALA A 210 23.95 20.02 7.39
C ALA A 210 24.77 18.73 7.22
N GLN A 211 24.11 17.57 7.10
CA GLN A 211 24.77 16.30 6.77
C GLN A 211 25.46 16.37 5.40
N ARG A 212 24.75 16.80 4.35
CA ARG A 212 25.31 16.95 3.00
C ARG A 212 26.51 17.90 2.97
N ARG A 213 26.47 19.01 3.71
CA ARG A 213 27.61 19.94 3.84
C ARG A 213 28.82 19.26 4.47
N ARG A 214 28.63 18.46 5.54
CA ARG A 214 29.72 17.69 6.17
C ARG A 214 30.30 16.63 5.23
N GLU A 215 29.44 15.88 4.54
CA GLU A 215 29.85 14.87 3.57
C GLU A 215 30.62 15.50 2.40
N ALA A 216 30.14 16.62 1.86
CA ALA A 216 30.81 17.36 0.79
C ALA A 216 32.19 17.89 1.22
N ALA A 217 32.32 18.35 2.48
CA ALA A 217 33.61 18.78 3.02
C ALA A 217 34.59 17.61 3.23
N GLY A 218 34.08 16.40 3.54
CA GLY A 218 34.88 15.19 3.74
C GLY A 218 35.22 14.41 2.46
N THR A 219 34.59 14.73 1.33
CA THR A 219 34.75 13.99 0.06
C THR A 219 35.36 14.85 -1.04
N GLY A 220 36.68 14.79 -1.18
CA GLY A 220 37.41 15.36 -2.30
C GLY A 220 37.36 14.42 -3.52
N TYR A 221 36.67 14.81 -4.58
CA TYR A 221 36.83 14.20 -5.91
C TYR A 221 37.69 15.14 -6.76
N VAL A 222 38.76 14.60 -7.33
CA VAL A 222 39.62 15.33 -8.27
C VAL A 222 39.17 14.96 -9.68
N ALA A 223 38.85 15.95 -10.52
CA ALA A 223 38.49 15.71 -11.91
C ALA A 223 39.61 14.92 -12.63
N GLY A 224 39.27 13.77 -13.21
CA GLY A 224 40.23 12.84 -13.83
C GLY A 224 40.70 11.69 -12.93
N ALA A 225 40.26 11.64 -11.66
CA ALA A 225 40.46 10.48 -10.80
C ALA A 225 39.57 9.30 -11.23
N ASP A 226 40.01 8.08 -10.89
CA ASP A 226 39.24 6.86 -11.14
C ASP A 226 37.90 6.88 -10.40
N VAL A 227 36.83 6.92 -11.19
CA VAL A 227 35.44 6.96 -10.72
C VAL A 227 35.07 5.67 -9.98
N ALA A 228 35.56 4.52 -10.42
CA ALA A 228 35.27 3.23 -9.79
C ALA A 228 35.81 3.22 -8.35
N ARG A 229 37.03 3.73 -8.15
CA ARG A 229 37.62 3.89 -6.80
C ARG A 229 36.81 4.83 -5.90
N PHE A 230 36.21 5.88 -6.47
CA PHE A 230 35.37 6.82 -5.71
C PHE A 230 34.09 6.15 -5.18
N VAL A 231 33.45 5.28 -5.97
CA VAL A 231 32.19 4.61 -5.61
C VAL A 231 32.35 3.26 -4.91
N ALA A 232 33.57 2.73 -4.78
CA ALA A 232 33.84 1.39 -4.23
C ALA A 232 33.20 1.12 -2.85
N HIS A 233 33.06 2.16 -2.02
CA HIS A 233 32.44 2.05 -0.69
C HIS A 233 30.94 1.68 -0.74
N LEU A 234 30.24 1.95 -1.84
CA LEU A 234 28.80 1.73 -1.98
C LEU A 234 28.41 0.24 -1.97
N ARG A 235 29.34 -0.65 -2.35
CA ARG A 235 29.12 -2.10 -2.29
C ARG A 235 28.80 -2.58 -0.87
N ALA A 236 29.47 -2.02 0.14
CA ALA A 236 29.25 -2.40 1.54
C ALA A 236 27.88 -1.95 2.07
N THR A 237 27.26 -0.96 1.42
CA THR A 237 25.95 -0.41 1.77
C THR A 237 24.84 -0.85 0.82
N PHE A 238 25.13 -1.75 -0.13
CA PHE A 238 24.13 -2.26 -1.06
C PHE A 238 23.03 -2.99 -0.29
N ASP A 239 21.79 -2.65 -0.61
CA ASP A 239 20.60 -3.30 -0.10
C ASP A 239 19.57 -3.38 -1.25
N PRO A 240 19.26 -4.59 -1.73
CA PRO A 240 18.34 -4.77 -2.85
C PRO A 240 16.90 -4.33 -2.53
N ALA A 241 16.51 -4.12 -1.27
CA ALA A 241 15.18 -3.62 -0.93
C ALA A 241 15.06 -2.09 -1.09
N THR A 242 16.15 -1.36 -0.91
CA THR A 242 16.16 0.11 -0.90
C THR A 242 16.88 0.72 -2.11
N CYS A 243 17.70 -0.06 -2.82
CA CYS A 243 18.50 0.42 -3.94
C CYS A 243 17.83 0.27 -5.31
N THR A 244 16.61 -0.26 -5.43
CA THR A 244 15.98 -0.62 -6.73
C THR A 244 15.81 0.55 -7.69
N THR A 245 15.60 1.78 -7.19
CA THR A 245 15.51 2.99 -8.02
C THR A 245 16.84 3.74 -8.15
N CYS A 246 17.92 3.24 -7.51
CA CYS A 246 19.22 3.88 -7.59
C CYS A 246 19.85 3.64 -8.98
N PRO A 247 20.30 4.70 -9.70
CA PRO A 247 20.95 4.51 -11.00
C PRO A 247 22.23 3.66 -10.95
N LEU A 248 22.87 3.53 -9.78
CA LEU A 248 24.05 2.69 -9.58
C LEU A 248 23.73 1.24 -9.20
N PHE A 249 22.45 0.85 -9.13
CA PHE A 249 22.01 -0.48 -8.71
C PHE A 249 22.69 -1.59 -9.51
N SER A 250 22.62 -1.50 -10.84
CA SER A 250 23.19 -2.51 -11.75
C SER A 250 24.70 -2.66 -11.59
N TYR A 251 25.43 -1.55 -11.42
CA TYR A 251 26.87 -1.57 -11.14
C TYR A 251 27.19 -2.24 -9.80
N CYS A 252 26.55 -1.79 -8.71
CA CYS A 252 26.80 -2.36 -7.38
C CYS A 252 26.44 -3.84 -7.30
N ARG A 253 25.33 -4.24 -7.94
CA ARG A 253 24.93 -5.65 -8.05
C ARG A 253 25.94 -6.45 -8.87
N HIS A 254 26.43 -5.89 -9.97
CA HIS A 254 27.46 -6.55 -10.78
C HIS A 254 28.74 -6.81 -9.98
N GLU A 255 29.22 -5.82 -9.22
CA GLU A 255 30.39 -5.95 -8.35
C GLU A 255 30.24 -7.04 -7.28
N LEU A 256 29.03 -7.23 -6.75
CA LEU A 256 28.72 -8.34 -5.84
C LEU A 256 28.70 -9.68 -6.59
N ARG A 257 28.09 -9.71 -7.78
CA ARG A 257 27.94 -10.94 -8.58
C ARG A 257 29.25 -11.50 -9.11
N THR A 258 30.22 -10.64 -9.40
CA THR A 258 31.57 -11.01 -9.88
C THR A 258 32.59 -11.18 -8.75
N SER A 259 32.21 -10.89 -7.50
CA SER A 259 33.10 -11.03 -6.36
C SER A 259 33.50 -12.50 -6.13
N PRO A 260 34.79 -12.78 -5.84
CA PRO A 260 35.24 -14.12 -5.49
C PRO A 260 34.91 -14.51 -4.04
N ASP A 261 34.47 -13.58 -3.18
CA ASP A 261 34.11 -13.87 -1.80
C ASP A 261 32.65 -14.37 -1.70
N PRO A 262 32.41 -15.62 -1.27
CA PRO A 262 31.05 -16.17 -1.13
C PRO A 262 30.16 -15.39 -0.17
N ALA A 263 30.72 -14.62 0.78
CA ALA A 263 29.95 -13.82 1.72
C ALA A 263 29.21 -12.64 1.05
N ASP A 264 29.67 -12.17 -0.12
CA ASP A 264 28.98 -11.12 -0.87
C ASP A 264 27.61 -11.54 -1.39
N LEU A 265 27.39 -12.85 -1.58
CA LEU A 265 26.07 -13.38 -1.90
C LEU A 265 25.04 -12.99 -0.84
N LEU A 266 25.43 -12.94 0.44
CA LEU A 266 24.55 -12.53 1.52
C LEU A 266 24.16 -11.05 1.43
N VAL A 267 25.04 -10.21 0.89
CA VAL A 267 24.75 -8.80 0.60
C VAL A 267 23.85 -8.69 -0.61
N GLU A 268 24.17 -9.42 -1.69
CA GLU A 268 23.39 -9.47 -2.94
C GLU A 268 21.92 -9.83 -2.69
N VAL A 269 21.66 -10.87 -1.88
CA VAL A 269 20.29 -11.33 -1.59
C VAL A 269 19.60 -10.56 -0.46
N GLY A 270 20.25 -9.53 0.09
CA GLY A 270 19.66 -8.63 1.08
C GLY A 270 19.56 -9.20 2.49
N VAL A 271 20.48 -10.09 2.90
CA VAL A 271 20.55 -10.52 4.31
C VAL A 271 20.99 -9.33 5.18
N PRO A 272 20.24 -8.98 6.25
CA PRO A 272 20.60 -7.90 7.16
C PRO A 272 22.00 -8.09 7.75
N ALA A 273 22.75 -7.00 7.88
CA ALA A 273 24.18 -7.04 8.27
C ALA A 273 24.43 -7.80 9.57
N GLU A 274 23.54 -7.65 10.55
CA GLU A 274 23.56 -8.30 11.87
C GLU A 274 23.30 -9.83 11.83
N LEU A 275 22.72 -10.33 10.74
CA LEU A 275 22.44 -11.75 10.55
C LEU A 275 23.47 -12.47 9.67
N ARG A 276 24.26 -11.75 8.87
CA ARG A 276 25.20 -12.34 7.89
C ARG A 276 26.16 -13.34 8.52
N ALA A 277 26.77 -13.00 9.66
CA ALA A 277 27.69 -13.89 10.39
C ALA A 277 27.01 -15.20 10.86
N GLN A 278 25.70 -15.17 11.11
CA GLN A 278 24.94 -16.35 11.56
C GLN A 278 24.65 -17.33 10.43
N VAL A 279 24.70 -16.89 9.17
CA VAL A 279 24.37 -17.70 7.99
C VAL A 279 25.52 -17.85 7.00
N ALA A 280 26.68 -17.22 7.25
CA ALA A 280 27.88 -17.33 6.42
C ALA A 280 28.39 -18.76 6.21
N GLY A 281 28.16 -19.65 7.18
CA GLY A 281 28.45 -21.08 7.01
C GLY A 281 27.71 -21.69 5.83
N LEU A 282 26.45 -21.30 5.57
CA LEU A 282 25.62 -21.88 4.52
C LEU A 282 26.17 -21.65 3.11
N VAL A 283 26.76 -20.47 2.85
CA VAL A 283 27.32 -20.14 1.53
C VAL A 283 28.68 -20.81 1.27
N THR A 284 29.30 -21.36 2.32
CA THR A 284 30.58 -22.09 2.23
C THR A 284 30.41 -23.61 2.40
N GLY A 285 29.17 -24.12 2.39
CA GLY A 285 28.85 -25.54 2.52
C GLY A 285 28.77 -26.06 3.97
N GLY A 286 28.84 -25.17 4.96
CA GLY A 286 28.64 -25.46 6.38
C GLY A 286 27.19 -25.24 6.85
N GLU A 287 27.01 -25.20 8.17
CA GLU A 287 25.70 -25.02 8.82
C GLU A 287 25.47 -23.58 9.30
N ALA A 288 24.20 -23.23 9.49
CA ALA A 288 23.83 -21.96 10.12
C ALA A 288 24.04 -22.00 11.64
N ALA A 289 24.24 -20.84 12.25
CA ALA A 289 24.27 -20.72 13.69
C ALA A 289 22.92 -21.15 14.32
N PRO A 290 22.90 -21.78 15.51
CA PRO A 290 21.68 -22.32 16.11
C PRO A 290 20.55 -21.30 16.35
N ARG A 291 20.87 -20.01 16.44
CA ARG A 291 19.92 -18.91 16.67
C ARG A 291 19.52 -18.14 15.42
N ALA A 292 20.03 -18.51 14.25
CA ALA A 292 19.64 -17.87 13.01
C ALA A 292 18.11 -18.03 12.79
N PRO A 293 17.41 -16.97 12.35
CA PRO A 293 16.00 -17.08 11.96
C PRO A 293 15.81 -18.14 10.87
N ALA A 294 14.80 -18.99 11.03
CA ALA A 294 14.49 -20.07 10.12
C ALA A 294 14.09 -19.56 8.72
N SER A 295 13.46 -18.39 8.62
CA SER A 295 13.17 -17.71 7.35
C SER A 295 14.45 -17.33 6.59
N VAL A 296 15.42 -16.71 7.26
CA VAL A 296 16.69 -16.30 6.65
C VAL A 296 17.53 -17.52 6.25
N VAL A 297 17.58 -18.54 7.12
CA VAL A 297 18.24 -19.83 6.78
C VAL A 297 17.60 -20.45 5.55
N ALA A 298 16.27 -20.44 5.45
CA ALA A 298 15.54 -20.97 4.31
C ALA A 298 15.82 -20.19 3.01
N GLN A 299 15.86 -18.86 3.05
CA GLN A 299 16.18 -18.01 1.91
C GLN A 299 17.60 -18.28 1.39
N VAL A 300 18.60 -18.30 2.28
CA VAL A 300 20.00 -18.56 1.89
C VAL A 300 20.15 -19.96 1.33
N ARG A 301 19.55 -20.97 1.98
CA ARG A 301 19.57 -22.35 1.49
C ARG A 301 18.84 -22.50 0.15
N ALA A 302 17.72 -21.81 -0.06
CA ALA A 302 17.02 -21.82 -1.34
C ALA A 302 17.89 -21.23 -2.46
N THR A 303 18.60 -20.13 -2.13
CA THR A 303 19.53 -19.47 -3.06
C THR A 303 20.68 -20.39 -3.46
N VAL A 304 21.36 -21.01 -2.49
CA VAL A 304 22.53 -21.85 -2.75
C VAL A 304 22.14 -23.11 -3.55
N ASP A 305 21.04 -23.75 -3.19
CA ASP A 305 20.63 -25.01 -3.79
C ASP A 305 19.84 -24.85 -5.10
N GLY A 306 19.32 -23.64 -5.37
CA GLY A 306 18.40 -23.41 -6.48
C GLY A 306 17.02 -24.04 -6.29
N VAL A 307 16.69 -24.52 -5.08
CA VAL A 307 15.42 -25.18 -4.76
C VAL A 307 14.73 -24.46 -3.60
N ALA A 308 13.48 -24.05 -3.81
CA ALA A 308 12.71 -23.37 -2.78
C ALA A 308 12.57 -24.22 -1.51
N ARG A 309 12.32 -23.55 -0.37
CA ARG A 309 12.06 -24.23 0.91
C ARG A 309 10.59 -24.18 1.25
N ARG A 310 10.07 -25.26 1.81
CA ARG A 310 8.72 -25.28 2.39
C ARG A 310 8.76 -24.64 3.77
N THR A 311 7.77 -23.81 4.07
CA THR A 311 7.58 -23.25 5.43
C THR A 311 7.02 -24.31 6.40
N GLY A 312 6.40 -25.37 5.86
CA GLY A 312 5.69 -26.40 6.61
C GLY A 312 4.25 -26.03 6.96
N GLN A 313 3.80 -24.82 6.67
CA GLN A 313 2.42 -24.39 6.89
C GLN A 313 1.46 -25.10 5.92
N LEU A 314 0.35 -25.61 6.46
CA LEU A 314 -0.78 -26.13 5.68
C LEU A 314 -1.77 -25.02 5.29
N ARG A 315 -2.62 -25.25 4.29
CA ARG A 315 -3.49 -24.20 3.73
C ARG A 315 -4.60 -23.79 4.69
N VAL A 316 -4.69 -22.49 4.93
CA VAL A 316 -5.77 -21.84 5.70
C VAL A 316 -6.62 -20.89 4.84
N ASP A 317 -6.18 -20.64 3.60
CA ASP A 317 -6.77 -19.65 2.70
C ASP A 317 -7.91 -20.22 1.83
N GLY A 318 -8.57 -19.33 1.08
CA GLY A 318 -9.65 -19.66 0.14
C GLY A 318 -9.23 -19.79 -1.33
N ALA A 319 -7.99 -19.46 -1.72
CA ALA A 319 -7.65 -19.26 -3.13
C ALA A 319 -7.85 -20.53 -3.98
N GLY A 320 -8.51 -20.39 -5.14
CA GLY A 320 -8.78 -21.52 -6.04
C GLY A 320 -9.75 -22.55 -5.47
N ARG A 321 -10.67 -22.13 -4.59
CA ARG A 321 -11.68 -22.98 -3.94
C ARG A 321 -13.09 -22.43 -4.23
N PRO A 322 -14.15 -23.25 -4.09
CA PRO A 322 -15.52 -22.78 -4.31
C PRO A 322 -15.82 -21.52 -3.50
N GLY A 323 -16.50 -20.54 -4.11
CA GLY A 323 -16.78 -19.24 -3.49
C GLY A 323 -15.66 -18.20 -3.69
N THR A 324 -14.73 -18.43 -4.62
CA THR A 324 -13.71 -17.44 -4.98
C THR A 324 -13.82 -16.97 -6.42
N VAL A 325 -13.45 -15.71 -6.64
CA VAL A 325 -13.41 -15.05 -7.96
C VAL A 325 -12.00 -14.54 -8.20
N ASP A 326 -11.29 -15.14 -9.14
CA ASP A 326 -9.97 -14.69 -9.56
C ASP A 326 -10.10 -13.48 -10.49
N VAL A 327 -9.22 -12.49 -10.30
CA VAL A 327 -9.21 -11.24 -11.06
C VAL A 327 -7.81 -10.88 -11.48
N VAL A 328 -7.63 -10.58 -12.77
CA VAL A 328 -6.41 -9.93 -13.28
C VAL A 328 -6.78 -8.70 -14.11
N LEU A 329 -5.93 -7.67 -14.07
CA LEU A 329 -6.16 -6.38 -14.72
C LEU A 329 -4.97 -5.96 -15.57
N ALA A 330 -5.24 -5.18 -16.62
CA ALA A 330 -4.24 -4.33 -17.27
C ALA A 330 -4.60 -2.87 -16.97
N LYS A 331 -3.89 -2.23 -16.02
CA LYS A 331 -4.10 -0.83 -15.63
C LYS A 331 -3.56 0.10 -16.72
N ALA A 332 -4.26 1.20 -17.00
CA ALA A 332 -3.73 2.29 -17.82
C ALA A 332 -2.91 3.26 -16.96
N ASP A 333 -1.67 3.57 -17.36
CA ASP A 333 -0.81 4.51 -16.61
C ASP A 333 -1.18 5.99 -16.86
N ALA A 334 -2.00 6.24 -17.88
CA ALA A 334 -2.55 7.56 -18.20
C ALA A 334 -3.60 8.06 -17.19
N ALA A 335 -4.12 7.19 -16.31
CA ALA A 335 -5.02 7.60 -15.22
C ALA A 335 -4.84 6.74 -13.96
N ALA A 336 -5.19 7.33 -12.81
CA ALA A 336 -5.17 6.60 -11.53
C ALA A 336 -6.11 5.39 -11.54
N LEU A 337 -7.29 5.53 -12.14
CA LEU A 337 -8.36 4.52 -12.17
C LEU A 337 -8.57 3.89 -13.56
N GLY A 338 -7.65 4.12 -14.50
CA GLY A 338 -7.81 3.64 -15.87
C GLY A 338 -7.56 2.14 -16.01
N VAL A 339 -8.37 1.45 -16.81
CA VAL A 339 -8.30 0.00 -17.03
C VAL A 339 -8.41 -0.31 -18.51
N HIS A 340 -7.35 -0.85 -19.11
CA HIS A 340 -7.34 -1.34 -20.50
C HIS A 340 -8.14 -2.63 -20.66
N GLY A 341 -8.09 -3.52 -19.67
CA GLY A 341 -8.84 -4.77 -19.70
C GLY A 341 -8.84 -5.50 -18.36
N ILE A 342 -9.78 -6.43 -18.24
CA ILE A 342 -10.00 -7.28 -17.07
C ILE A 342 -10.23 -8.72 -17.53
N ALA A 343 -9.72 -9.69 -16.76
CA ALA A 343 -10.16 -11.07 -16.87
C ALA A 343 -10.64 -11.59 -15.51
N LEU A 344 -11.75 -12.33 -15.53
CA LEU A 344 -12.42 -12.88 -14.36
C LEU A 344 -12.58 -14.38 -14.50
N ARG A 345 -12.45 -15.11 -13.39
CA ARG A 345 -12.80 -16.54 -13.33
C ARG A 345 -13.34 -16.89 -11.95
N ARG A 346 -14.51 -17.52 -11.91
CA ARG A 346 -15.10 -18.04 -10.67
C ARG A 346 -14.73 -19.51 -10.46
N HIS A 347 -14.51 -19.88 -9.20
CA HIS A 347 -14.34 -21.28 -8.78
C HIS A 347 -15.65 -21.79 -8.17
N THR A 348 -16.12 -22.91 -8.70
CA THR A 348 -17.34 -23.59 -8.26
C THR A 348 -17.00 -24.94 -7.63
N GLY A 349 -18.02 -25.62 -7.11
CA GLY A 349 -17.92 -27.02 -6.68
C GLY A 349 -17.38 -27.99 -7.74
N ASP A 350 -17.58 -27.68 -9.02
CA ASP A 350 -17.15 -28.52 -10.15
C ASP A 350 -15.73 -28.18 -10.63
N GLY A 351 -15.12 -27.13 -10.09
CA GLY A 351 -13.78 -26.67 -10.42
C GLY A 351 -13.73 -25.21 -10.88
N PRO A 352 -12.58 -24.77 -11.42
CA PRO A 352 -12.45 -23.46 -12.04
C PRO A 352 -13.31 -23.37 -13.30
N GLY A 353 -14.08 -22.29 -13.46
CA GLY A 353 -14.69 -21.94 -14.74
C GLY A 353 -13.67 -21.44 -15.76
N ASP A 354 -14.13 -21.03 -16.94
CA ASP A 354 -13.27 -20.39 -17.93
C ASP A 354 -12.98 -18.93 -17.58
N TRP A 355 -11.83 -18.43 -18.02
CA TRP A 355 -11.50 -17.01 -17.92
C TRP A 355 -12.33 -16.19 -18.91
N ALA A 356 -13.18 -15.31 -18.40
CA ALA A 356 -13.87 -14.30 -19.19
C ALA A 356 -12.98 -13.05 -19.34
N VAL A 357 -12.56 -12.74 -20.57
CA VAL A 357 -11.69 -11.58 -20.89
C VAL A 357 -12.51 -10.44 -21.47
N THR A 358 -12.28 -9.23 -21.00
CA THR A 358 -12.86 -7.99 -21.56
C THR A 358 -11.77 -6.95 -21.78
N VAL A 359 -11.72 -6.38 -22.98
CA VAL A 359 -10.89 -5.22 -23.34
C VAL A 359 -11.80 -4.00 -23.47
N PHE A 360 -11.33 -2.84 -23.00
CA PHE A 360 -12.09 -1.59 -23.02
C PHE A 360 -11.52 -0.63 -24.06
N ASP A 361 -12.39 -0.11 -24.93
CA ASP A 361 -12.01 0.86 -25.98
C ASP A 361 -11.70 2.24 -25.41
N ASP A 362 -12.41 2.64 -24.33
CA ASP A 362 -12.17 3.87 -23.59
C ASP A 362 -11.76 3.54 -22.14
N PRO A 363 -10.47 3.28 -21.88
CA PRO A 363 -9.99 2.79 -20.60
C PRO A 363 -10.08 3.81 -19.46
N LEU A 364 -10.31 5.09 -19.76
CA LEU A 364 -10.28 6.17 -18.75
C LEU A 364 -11.71 6.60 -18.34
N SER A 365 -12.73 6.20 -19.10
CA SER A 365 -14.10 6.66 -18.89
C SER A 365 -14.73 6.24 -17.54
N PRO A 366 -15.68 7.03 -17.03
CA PRO A 366 -16.59 6.60 -15.96
C PRO A 366 -17.37 5.33 -16.31
N GLU A 367 -17.71 5.10 -17.57
CA GLU A 367 -18.48 3.90 -17.97
C GLU A 367 -17.62 2.63 -17.86
N THR A 368 -16.33 2.69 -18.21
CA THR A 368 -15.41 1.56 -18.00
C THR A 368 -15.31 1.18 -16.53
N ARG A 369 -15.21 2.16 -15.63
CA ARG A 369 -15.23 1.92 -14.17
C ARG A 369 -16.51 1.22 -13.72
N ARG A 370 -17.67 1.69 -14.18
CA ARG A 370 -18.97 1.03 -13.91
C ARG A 370 -19.00 -0.39 -14.47
N ARG A 371 -18.51 -0.58 -15.69
CA ARG A 371 -18.48 -1.89 -16.35
C ARG A 371 -17.59 -2.88 -15.61
N VAL A 372 -16.42 -2.45 -15.12
CA VAL A 372 -15.55 -3.27 -14.25
C VAL A 372 -16.30 -3.74 -13.00
N MET A 373 -16.96 -2.83 -12.28
CA MET A 373 -17.76 -3.20 -11.09
C MET A 373 -18.96 -4.10 -11.45
N ARG A 374 -19.61 -3.87 -12.60
CA ARG A 374 -20.74 -4.67 -13.07
C ARG A 374 -20.33 -6.13 -13.34
N LEU A 375 -19.20 -6.31 -14.03
CA LEU A 375 -18.63 -7.63 -14.33
C LEU A 375 -18.22 -8.37 -13.05
N LEU A 376 -17.47 -7.70 -12.16
CA LEU A 376 -17.05 -8.28 -10.89
C LEU A 376 -18.24 -8.59 -9.97
N GLY A 377 -19.21 -7.68 -9.89
CA GLY A 377 -20.41 -7.83 -9.07
C GLY A 377 -21.27 -9.01 -9.49
N HIS A 378 -21.37 -9.26 -10.80
CA HIS A 378 -22.03 -10.46 -11.31
C HIS A 378 -21.40 -11.75 -10.75
N GLU A 379 -20.07 -11.86 -10.80
CA GLU A 379 -19.35 -13.03 -10.29
C GLU A 379 -19.43 -13.14 -8.77
N ILE A 380 -19.37 -12.02 -8.03
CA ILE A 380 -19.54 -12.01 -6.57
C ILE A 380 -20.94 -12.50 -6.19
N THR A 381 -22.00 -11.97 -6.83
CA THR A 381 -23.38 -12.41 -6.57
C THR A 381 -23.55 -13.90 -6.85
N ALA A 382 -22.99 -14.39 -7.97
CA ALA A 382 -23.03 -15.82 -8.30
C ALA A 382 -22.27 -16.68 -7.27
N ALA A 383 -21.08 -16.25 -6.85
CA ALA A 383 -20.28 -16.93 -5.82
C ALA A 383 -20.99 -16.95 -4.46
N MET A 384 -21.67 -15.86 -4.08
CA MET A 384 -22.46 -15.78 -2.84
C MET A 384 -23.64 -16.75 -2.84
N ALA A 385 -24.37 -16.82 -3.95
CA ALA A 385 -25.50 -17.72 -4.09
C ALA A 385 -25.05 -19.19 -3.95
N GLU A 386 -23.94 -19.54 -4.58
CA GLU A 386 -23.35 -20.88 -4.49
C GLU A 386 -22.83 -21.20 -3.08
N ALA A 387 -22.09 -20.27 -2.46
CA ALA A 387 -21.58 -20.43 -1.11
C ALA A 387 -22.73 -20.69 -0.12
N THR A 388 -23.79 -19.89 -0.20
CA THR A 388 -25.00 -20.03 0.62
C THR A 388 -25.66 -21.39 0.45
N ALA A 389 -25.82 -21.86 -0.79
CA ALA A 389 -26.41 -23.16 -1.09
C ALA A 389 -25.60 -24.34 -0.51
N ARG A 390 -24.30 -24.15 -0.28
CA ARG A 390 -23.38 -25.17 0.25
C ARG A 390 -23.17 -25.07 1.76
N GLY A 391 -23.81 -24.10 2.43
CA GLY A 391 -23.51 -23.80 3.84
C GLY A 391 -22.10 -23.24 4.06
N ALA A 392 -21.45 -22.74 3.00
CA ALA A 392 -20.21 -21.98 3.09
C ALA A 392 -20.55 -20.49 3.22
N TYR A 393 -19.85 -19.78 4.10
CA TYR A 393 -20.27 -18.44 4.49
C TYR A 393 -19.36 -17.31 4.02
N ALA A 394 -18.19 -17.59 3.46
CA ALA A 394 -17.25 -16.58 2.99
C ALA A 394 -17.03 -16.66 1.47
N VAL A 395 -17.05 -15.50 0.80
CA VAL A 395 -16.69 -15.31 -0.61
C VAL A 395 -15.42 -14.47 -0.69
N HIS A 396 -14.49 -14.79 -1.60
CA HIS A 396 -13.26 -14.00 -1.75
C HIS A 396 -13.03 -13.56 -3.19
N VAL A 397 -12.48 -12.36 -3.35
CA VAL A 397 -11.84 -11.94 -4.60
C VAL A 397 -10.35 -12.27 -4.50
N VAL A 398 -9.78 -12.93 -5.49
CA VAL A 398 -8.35 -13.31 -5.48
C VAL A 398 -7.63 -12.51 -6.55
N VAL A 399 -6.58 -11.80 -6.15
CA VAL A 399 -5.78 -10.94 -7.01
C VAL A 399 -4.31 -11.37 -7.00
N PRO A 400 -3.53 -11.08 -8.05
CA PRO A 400 -2.12 -11.45 -8.09
C PRO A 400 -1.25 -10.71 -7.07
N ASP A 401 -1.62 -9.47 -6.71
CA ASP A 401 -0.84 -8.57 -5.85
C ASP A 401 -1.73 -7.48 -5.19
N PRO A 402 -1.24 -6.76 -4.16
CA PRO A 402 -2.04 -5.72 -3.48
C PRO A 402 -2.33 -4.51 -4.38
N VAL A 403 -1.47 -4.20 -5.36
CA VAL A 403 -1.68 -3.08 -6.29
C VAL A 403 -2.94 -3.30 -7.14
N THR A 404 -3.21 -4.55 -7.53
CA THR A 404 -4.44 -4.92 -8.24
C THR A 404 -5.68 -4.71 -7.36
N ALA A 405 -5.61 -5.10 -6.08
CA ALA A 405 -6.68 -4.81 -5.13
C ALA A 405 -6.89 -3.30 -4.97
N ASP A 406 -5.82 -2.53 -4.84
CA ASP A 406 -5.87 -1.08 -4.69
C ASP A 406 -6.58 -0.40 -5.86
N VAL A 407 -6.34 -0.81 -7.10
CA VAL A 407 -7.06 -0.28 -8.26
C VAL A 407 -8.56 -0.55 -8.15
N LEU A 408 -8.97 -1.78 -7.83
CA LEU A 408 -10.38 -2.15 -7.70
C LEU A 408 -11.07 -1.38 -6.56
N VAL A 409 -10.45 -1.31 -5.39
CA VAL A 409 -10.98 -0.59 -4.22
C VAL A 409 -11.04 0.91 -4.51
N SER A 410 -10.08 1.47 -5.25
CA SER A 410 -10.11 2.88 -5.64
C SER A 410 -11.26 3.20 -6.60
N ILE A 411 -11.56 2.28 -7.54
CA ILE A 411 -12.76 2.41 -8.39
C ILE A 411 -14.03 2.33 -7.55
N ALA A 412 -14.09 1.42 -6.57
CA ALA A 412 -15.23 1.30 -5.66
C ALA A 412 -15.43 2.55 -4.80
N ASP A 413 -14.38 3.09 -4.17
CA ASP A 413 -14.43 4.34 -3.40
C ASP A 413 -14.89 5.52 -4.26
N ASN A 414 -14.42 5.58 -5.52
CA ASN A 414 -14.86 6.61 -6.46
C ASN A 414 -16.35 6.52 -6.77
N LEU A 415 -16.83 5.33 -7.13
CA LEU A 415 -18.24 5.13 -7.47
C LEU A 415 -19.16 5.29 -6.26
N ALA A 416 -18.71 4.93 -5.06
CA ALA A 416 -19.43 5.22 -3.82
C ALA A 416 -19.55 6.73 -3.60
N GLY A 417 -18.46 7.49 -3.75
CA GLY A 417 -18.49 8.95 -3.65
C GLY A 417 -19.47 9.60 -4.64
N VAL A 418 -19.48 9.13 -5.89
CA VAL A 418 -20.40 9.58 -6.94
C VAL A 418 -21.86 9.26 -6.60
N GLU A 419 -22.12 8.06 -6.06
CA GLU A 419 -23.47 7.63 -5.67
C GLU A 419 -24.01 8.41 -4.47
N LEU A 420 -23.18 8.70 -3.46
CA LEU A 420 -23.59 9.54 -2.33
C LEU A 420 -23.93 10.97 -2.77
N SER A 421 -23.16 11.56 -3.70
CA SER A 421 -23.51 12.85 -4.29
C SER A 421 -24.83 12.81 -5.05
N ARG A 422 -25.07 11.74 -5.82
CA ARG A 422 -26.33 11.54 -6.55
C ARG A 422 -27.53 11.55 -5.60
N LEU A 423 -27.46 10.81 -4.49
CA LEU A 423 -28.54 10.74 -3.50
C LEU A 423 -28.90 12.12 -2.94
N ARG A 424 -27.91 12.96 -2.63
CA ARG A 424 -28.13 14.35 -2.18
C ARG A 424 -28.85 15.18 -3.25
N TRP A 425 -28.41 15.09 -4.49
CA TRP A 425 -29.01 15.86 -5.57
C TRP A 425 -30.40 15.38 -5.97
N GLU A 426 -30.70 14.11 -5.76
CA GLU A 426 -32.07 13.62 -5.87
C GLU A 426 -32.95 14.22 -4.78
N ARG A 427 -32.46 14.29 -3.55
CA ARG A 427 -33.15 15.03 -2.48
C ARG A 427 -33.36 16.50 -2.84
N ASP A 428 -32.37 17.17 -3.42
CA ASP A 428 -32.53 18.55 -3.89
C ASP A 428 -33.65 18.67 -4.93
N ARG A 429 -33.69 17.77 -5.92
CA ARG A 429 -34.76 17.74 -6.92
C ARG A 429 -36.14 17.50 -6.31
N GLU A 430 -36.25 16.58 -5.35
CA GLU A 430 -37.49 16.31 -4.63
C GLU A 430 -37.99 17.53 -3.85
N MET A 431 -37.05 18.30 -3.28
CA MET A 431 -37.32 19.54 -2.55
C MET A 431 -37.44 20.78 -3.45
N ALA A 432 -37.47 20.59 -4.78
CA ALA A 432 -37.51 21.67 -5.78
C ALA A 432 -36.34 22.68 -5.68
N ARG A 433 -35.17 22.21 -5.22
CA ARG A 433 -33.90 22.95 -5.21
C ARG A 433 -33.05 22.59 -6.42
N GLU A 434 -32.24 23.53 -6.90
CA GLU A 434 -31.26 23.24 -7.95
C GLU A 434 -30.14 22.35 -7.39
N PRO A 435 -29.78 21.24 -8.06
CA PRO A 435 -28.60 20.46 -7.68
C PRO A 435 -27.31 21.26 -7.88
N LEU A 436 -26.59 21.51 -6.79
CA LEU A 436 -25.34 22.28 -6.81
C LEU A 436 -24.15 21.43 -6.36
N THR A 437 -22.98 21.66 -6.96
CA THR A 437 -21.68 21.20 -6.47
C THR A 437 -21.37 21.86 -5.13
N PHE A 438 -20.31 21.41 -4.44
CA PHE A 438 -19.88 22.02 -3.19
C PHE A 438 -19.65 23.54 -3.33
N ASP A 439 -19.00 23.93 -4.44
CA ASP A 439 -18.64 25.31 -4.77
C ASP A 439 -19.83 26.15 -5.28
N GLY A 440 -21.05 25.57 -5.32
CA GLY A 440 -22.27 26.27 -5.69
C GLY A 440 -22.54 26.35 -7.19
N GLU A 441 -21.80 25.60 -8.01
CA GLU A 441 -22.03 25.51 -9.45
C GLU A 441 -23.09 24.45 -9.78
N PRO A 442 -23.86 24.57 -10.88
CA PRO A 442 -24.83 23.54 -11.26
C PRO A 442 -24.18 22.16 -11.45
N ALA A 443 -24.77 21.14 -10.82
CA ALA A 443 -24.27 19.78 -10.85
C ALA A 443 -24.92 18.92 -11.94
N ARG A 444 -24.12 18.04 -12.57
CA ARG A 444 -24.64 16.98 -13.45
C ARG A 444 -24.92 15.72 -12.63
N VAL A 445 -26.20 15.44 -12.37
CA VAL A 445 -26.62 14.25 -11.63
C VAL A 445 -26.32 12.97 -12.45
N PRO A 446 -25.48 12.05 -11.96
CA PRO A 446 -25.14 10.80 -12.64
C PRO A 446 -26.29 9.77 -12.53
N ALA A 447 -26.21 8.69 -13.31
CA ALA A 447 -27.13 7.56 -13.17
C ALA A 447 -26.93 6.84 -11.82
N ALA A 448 -27.96 6.18 -11.29
CA ALA A 448 -27.82 5.34 -10.10
C ALA A 448 -26.88 4.15 -10.34
N LEU A 449 -26.24 3.65 -9.28
CA LEU A 449 -25.54 2.37 -9.35
C LEU A 449 -26.55 1.23 -9.58
N GLN A 450 -26.26 0.35 -10.54
CA GLN A 450 -27.02 -0.87 -10.70
C GLN A 450 -26.79 -1.83 -9.51
N PRO A 451 -27.72 -2.75 -9.19
CA PRO A 451 -27.55 -3.66 -8.06
C PRO A 451 -26.22 -4.43 -8.07
N THR A 452 -25.82 -4.96 -9.23
CA THR A 452 -24.52 -5.66 -9.37
C THR A 452 -23.33 -4.73 -9.18
N GLU A 453 -23.42 -3.48 -9.67
CA GLU A 453 -22.37 -2.47 -9.45
C GLU A 453 -22.25 -2.16 -7.95
N ARG A 454 -23.38 -1.94 -7.26
CA ARG A 454 -23.43 -1.67 -5.82
C ARG A 454 -22.91 -2.85 -5.00
N THR A 455 -23.20 -4.10 -5.38
CA THR A 455 -22.63 -5.29 -4.72
C THR A 455 -21.10 -5.29 -4.77
N ALA A 456 -20.50 -5.07 -5.94
CA ALA A 456 -19.04 -5.02 -6.07
C ALA A 456 -18.43 -3.85 -5.30
N VAL A 457 -19.03 -2.66 -5.43
CA VAL A 457 -18.59 -1.46 -4.70
C VAL A 457 -18.62 -1.70 -3.19
N SER A 458 -19.75 -2.18 -2.68
CA SER A 458 -19.96 -2.50 -1.27
C SER A 458 -18.96 -3.55 -0.76
N PHE A 459 -18.74 -4.63 -1.53
CA PHE A 459 -17.80 -5.69 -1.17
C PHE A 459 -16.35 -5.17 -1.12
N LEU A 460 -15.91 -4.42 -2.13
CA LEU A 460 -14.55 -3.89 -2.17
C LEU A 460 -14.30 -2.83 -1.09
N LEU A 461 -15.33 -2.10 -0.65
CA LEU A 461 -15.21 -1.22 0.52
C LEU A 461 -15.03 -1.99 1.84
N GLU A 462 -15.39 -3.28 1.92
CA GLU A 462 -15.03 -4.10 3.09
C GLU A 462 -13.52 -4.37 3.15
N GLU A 463 -12.81 -4.41 2.03
CA GLU A 463 -11.33 -4.51 2.02
C GLU A 463 -10.70 -3.28 2.71
N ASP A 464 -11.27 -2.10 2.47
CA ASP A 464 -10.90 -0.85 3.16
C ASP A 464 -11.14 -0.94 4.68
N ARG A 465 -12.28 -1.52 5.09
CA ARG A 465 -12.64 -1.71 6.51
C ARG A 465 -11.78 -2.79 7.18
N ALA A 466 -11.38 -3.81 6.42
CA ALA A 466 -10.56 -4.92 6.88
C ALA A 466 -9.08 -4.58 6.93
N ARG A 467 -8.61 -3.46 6.34
CA ARG A 467 -7.17 -3.15 6.20
C ARG A 467 -6.36 -3.16 7.50
N ALA A 468 -6.96 -2.74 8.61
CA ALA A 468 -6.30 -2.76 9.93
C ALA A 468 -6.36 -4.16 10.60
N LEU A 469 -7.14 -5.07 10.04
CA LEU A 469 -7.33 -6.44 10.45
C LEU A 469 -6.50 -7.34 9.55
N THR A 470 -6.12 -8.49 10.06
CA THR A 470 -5.13 -9.38 9.45
C THR A 470 -5.65 -10.80 9.24
N LEU A 471 -6.77 -11.16 9.87
CA LEU A 471 -7.49 -12.42 9.61
C LEU A 471 -8.72 -12.25 8.72
N ARG A 472 -9.21 -11.02 8.55
CA ARG A 472 -10.27 -10.68 7.60
C ARG A 472 -9.64 -10.32 6.27
N ALA A 473 -10.10 -10.96 5.21
CA ALA A 473 -9.55 -10.78 3.87
C ALA A 473 -10.61 -11.03 2.81
N PRO A 474 -11.51 -10.05 2.57
CA PRO A 474 -12.42 -10.07 1.41
C PRO A 474 -11.64 -10.25 0.11
N VAL A 475 -10.46 -9.61 0.01
CA VAL A 475 -9.51 -9.79 -1.09
C VAL A 475 -8.30 -10.61 -0.64
N LEU A 476 -7.98 -11.68 -1.37
CA LEU A 476 -6.80 -12.51 -1.15
C LEU A 476 -5.68 -12.13 -2.15
N ASP A 477 -4.54 -11.73 -1.62
CA ASP A 477 -3.28 -11.58 -2.37
C ASP A 477 -2.65 -12.96 -2.61
N LEU A 478 -2.76 -13.47 -3.84
CA LEU A 478 -2.26 -14.79 -4.22
C LEU A 478 -0.74 -14.94 -4.00
N ARG A 479 0.03 -13.86 -4.20
CA ARG A 479 1.47 -13.85 -3.93
C ARG A 479 1.74 -13.96 -2.43
N ALA A 480 0.98 -13.26 -1.58
CA ALA A 480 1.09 -13.43 -0.12
C ALA A 480 0.72 -14.86 0.32
N VAL A 481 -0.35 -15.42 -0.26
CA VAL A 481 -0.79 -16.79 0.03
C VAL A 481 0.30 -17.80 -0.35
N LEU A 482 0.89 -17.69 -1.54
CA LEU A 482 1.96 -18.58 -1.96
C LEU A 482 3.21 -18.44 -1.08
N ALA A 483 3.55 -17.21 -0.65
CA ALA A 483 4.70 -16.93 0.21
C ALA A 483 4.55 -17.54 1.63
N GLN A 484 3.32 -17.85 2.06
CA GLN A 484 3.11 -18.58 3.32
C GLN A 484 3.56 -20.04 3.26
N HIS A 485 3.70 -20.61 2.06
CA HIS A 485 4.03 -22.02 1.86
C HIS A 485 5.44 -22.25 1.32
N VAL A 486 5.99 -21.26 0.62
CA VAL A 486 7.27 -21.36 -0.09
C VAL A 486 8.16 -20.18 0.23
N VAL A 487 9.42 -20.46 0.58
CA VAL A 487 10.51 -19.48 0.65
C VAL A 487 11.36 -19.61 -0.59
N ALA A 488 11.30 -18.59 -1.43
CA ALA A 488 12.16 -18.43 -2.60
C ALA A 488 13.59 -18.05 -2.20
N GLY A 489 14.56 -18.40 -3.04
CA GLY A 489 15.93 -17.87 -2.94
C GLY A 489 16.06 -16.51 -3.64
N GLY A 490 17.28 -16.01 -3.71
CA GLY A 490 17.60 -14.68 -4.23
C GLY A 490 17.13 -13.54 -3.31
N PRO A 491 17.12 -12.30 -3.80
CA PRO A 491 16.68 -11.15 -3.02
C PRO A 491 15.23 -11.29 -2.54
N ALA A 492 14.98 -10.97 -1.26
CA ALA A 492 13.64 -11.06 -0.68
C ALA A 492 12.62 -10.17 -1.43
N PHE A 493 13.06 -9.01 -1.92
CA PHE A 493 12.24 -8.10 -2.71
C PHE A 493 11.72 -8.73 -4.01
N SER A 494 12.50 -9.60 -4.68
CA SER A 494 12.06 -10.28 -5.90
C SER A 494 10.88 -11.23 -5.65
N SER A 495 10.76 -11.76 -4.43
CA SER A 495 9.61 -12.58 -4.00
C SER A 495 8.31 -11.78 -3.86
N LEU A 496 8.37 -10.45 -4.01
CA LEU A 496 7.18 -9.62 -4.11
C LEU A 496 6.51 -9.70 -5.50
N ARG A 497 7.13 -10.35 -6.48
CA ARG A 497 6.50 -10.65 -7.77
C ARG A 497 5.99 -12.09 -7.81
N LEU A 498 4.74 -12.26 -8.24
CA LEU A 498 4.07 -13.57 -8.29
C LEU A 498 4.74 -14.54 -9.27
N ASP A 499 5.21 -14.08 -10.43
CA ASP A 499 5.89 -14.89 -11.44
C ASP A 499 7.21 -15.45 -10.94
N TYR A 500 8.00 -14.63 -10.23
CA TYR A 500 9.21 -15.07 -9.54
C TYR A 500 8.88 -16.16 -8.50
N LEU A 501 7.89 -15.90 -7.63
CA LEU A 501 7.54 -16.82 -6.56
C LEU A 501 6.93 -18.14 -7.08
N ALA A 502 6.14 -18.10 -8.15
CA ALA A 502 5.59 -19.27 -8.81
C ALA A 502 6.70 -20.16 -9.40
N ALA A 503 7.67 -19.56 -10.09
CA ALA A 503 8.83 -20.28 -10.62
C ALA A 503 9.64 -20.97 -9.50
N TRP A 504 9.83 -20.31 -8.35
CA TRP A 504 10.44 -20.94 -7.19
C TRP A 504 9.60 -22.08 -6.62
N ALA A 505 8.28 -21.91 -6.51
CA ALA A 505 7.40 -22.97 -6.01
C ALA A 505 7.46 -24.24 -6.88
N GLU A 506 7.60 -24.10 -8.20
CA GLU A 506 7.73 -25.22 -9.15
C GLU A 506 9.02 -26.02 -8.95
N THR A 507 10.09 -25.43 -8.39
CA THR A 507 11.33 -26.18 -8.12
C THR A 507 11.15 -27.32 -7.12
N LEU A 508 10.10 -27.24 -6.29
CA LEU A 508 9.74 -28.30 -5.34
C LEU A 508 9.36 -29.62 -6.04
N THR A 509 9.02 -29.57 -7.33
CA THR A 509 8.66 -30.74 -8.14
C THR A 509 9.51 -30.90 -9.38
N SER A 510 10.01 -29.80 -9.95
CA SER A 510 10.62 -29.76 -11.29
C SER A 510 12.15 -29.72 -11.27
N GLY A 511 12.76 -29.62 -10.08
CA GLY A 511 14.22 -29.55 -9.91
C GLY A 511 14.75 -28.14 -9.69
N PRO A 512 16.07 -28.00 -9.47
CA PRO A 512 16.69 -26.72 -9.15
C PRO A 512 16.69 -25.76 -10.35
N LEU A 513 16.53 -24.48 -10.06
CA LEU A 513 16.77 -23.37 -11.00
C LEU A 513 18.05 -22.61 -10.64
N LYS A 514 18.52 -21.77 -11.56
CA LYS A 514 19.64 -20.85 -11.27
C LYS A 514 19.08 -19.49 -10.84
N PRO A 515 19.28 -19.05 -9.58
CA PRO A 515 18.61 -17.86 -9.04
C PRO A 515 18.85 -16.59 -9.85
N ARG A 516 20.11 -16.33 -10.24
CA ARG A 516 20.49 -15.14 -11.00
C ARG A 516 19.92 -15.13 -12.42
N GLU A 517 19.81 -16.30 -13.06
CA GLU A 517 19.19 -16.41 -14.39
C GLU A 517 17.68 -16.11 -14.32
N LEU A 518 16.98 -16.66 -13.31
CA LEU A 518 15.56 -16.35 -13.10
C LEU A 518 15.34 -14.86 -12.80
N GLU A 519 16.15 -14.26 -11.91
CA GLU A 519 16.05 -12.83 -11.57
C GLU A 519 16.20 -11.96 -12.83
N ASP A 520 17.24 -12.24 -13.63
CA ASP A 520 17.50 -11.55 -14.90
C ASP A 520 16.36 -11.74 -15.93
N ASP A 521 15.79 -12.94 -16.05
CA ASP A 521 14.69 -13.23 -16.96
C ASP A 521 13.40 -12.49 -16.55
N VAL A 522 13.10 -12.48 -15.25
CA VAL A 522 11.94 -11.79 -14.67
C VAL A 522 12.08 -10.27 -14.82
N GLU A 523 13.28 -9.72 -14.65
CA GLU A 523 13.57 -8.29 -14.87
C GLU A 523 13.45 -7.88 -16.34
N ARG A 524 13.88 -8.75 -17.27
CA ARG A 524 13.80 -8.49 -18.72
C ARG A 524 12.42 -8.80 -19.32
N ALA A 525 11.54 -9.46 -18.56
CA ALA A 525 10.22 -9.86 -19.03
C ALA A 525 9.43 -8.66 -19.59
N GLN A 526 8.70 -8.88 -20.69
CA GLN A 526 7.85 -7.84 -21.28
C GLN A 526 6.61 -7.55 -20.43
N HIS A 527 6.21 -8.50 -19.60
CA HIS A 527 4.97 -8.49 -18.85
C HIS A 527 5.23 -8.57 -17.34
N THR A 528 4.24 -8.17 -16.56
CA THR A 528 4.22 -8.25 -15.11
C THR A 528 2.95 -8.98 -14.66
N PRO A 529 2.97 -9.69 -13.52
CA PRO A 529 1.81 -10.48 -13.10
C PRO A 529 0.70 -9.64 -12.46
N GLY A 530 1.04 -8.47 -11.91
CA GLY A 530 0.15 -7.52 -11.25
C GLY A 530 -0.57 -6.56 -12.20
N ALA A 531 -1.44 -5.69 -11.70
CA ALA A 531 -2.22 -4.76 -12.54
C ALA A 531 -1.37 -3.79 -13.39
N ARG A 532 -0.28 -3.25 -12.82
CA ARG A 532 0.66 -2.36 -13.53
C ARG A 532 1.49 -3.14 -14.53
N MET A 533 1.66 -2.59 -15.73
CA MET A 533 2.47 -3.18 -16.81
C MET A 533 3.94 -2.76 -16.68
N THR A 534 4.83 -3.41 -17.43
CA THR A 534 6.15 -2.82 -17.69
C THR A 534 5.98 -1.54 -18.51
N GLY A 535 6.87 -0.56 -18.35
CA GLY A 535 6.75 0.68 -19.12
C GLY A 535 6.80 0.45 -20.64
N ARG A 536 7.57 -0.53 -21.13
CA ARG A 536 7.70 -0.84 -22.56
C ARG A 536 6.37 -1.33 -23.10
N ARG A 537 5.67 -2.12 -22.31
CA ARG A 537 4.34 -2.61 -22.64
C ARG A 537 3.30 -1.50 -22.54
N SER A 538 3.38 -0.67 -21.50
CA SER A 538 2.54 0.52 -21.32
C SER A 538 2.65 1.47 -22.52
N ASP A 539 3.87 1.76 -22.98
CA ASP A 539 4.13 2.63 -24.15
C ASP A 539 3.64 2.00 -25.46
N ALA A 540 3.74 0.69 -25.62
CA ALA A 540 3.22 -0.01 -26.79
C ALA A 540 1.68 0.04 -26.85
N VAL A 541 1.03 -0.21 -25.71
CA VAL A 541 -0.44 -0.14 -25.57
C VAL A 541 -0.93 1.29 -25.76
N HIS A 542 -0.27 2.26 -25.13
CA HIS A 542 -0.63 3.68 -25.23
C HIS A 542 -0.52 4.19 -26.67
N ARG A 543 0.61 3.93 -27.36
CA ARG A 543 0.78 4.32 -28.77
C ARG A 543 -0.24 3.66 -29.69
N ALA A 544 -0.63 2.41 -29.44
CA ALA A 544 -1.68 1.76 -30.22
C ALA A 544 -3.06 2.39 -29.96
N LEU A 545 -3.33 2.85 -28.73
CA LEU A 545 -4.59 3.47 -28.34
C LEU A 545 -4.76 4.90 -28.88
N VAL A 546 -3.75 5.75 -28.73
CA VAL A 546 -3.87 7.19 -29.05
C VAL A 546 -3.19 7.59 -30.37
N GLY A 547 -2.43 6.69 -30.97
CA GLY A 547 -1.58 6.99 -32.12
C GLY A 547 -0.21 7.55 -31.72
N GLY A 548 0.65 7.76 -32.73
CA GLY A 548 1.98 8.36 -32.58
C GLY A 548 2.08 9.68 -33.35
N ARG A 549 3.22 10.37 -33.31
CA ARG A 549 3.45 11.54 -34.17
C ARG A 549 3.28 11.14 -35.64
N GLY A 550 2.19 11.58 -36.27
CA GLY A 550 1.86 11.26 -37.67
C GLY A 550 1.33 9.84 -37.89
N GLN A 551 0.88 9.14 -36.85
CA GLN A 551 0.29 7.80 -36.92
C GLN A 551 -1.08 7.78 -36.27
N ASP A 552 -2.07 7.23 -36.97
CA ASP A 552 -3.42 7.05 -36.42
C ASP A 552 -3.45 5.94 -35.35
N PRO A 553 -4.43 5.97 -34.42
CA PRO A 553 -4.73 4.86 -33.54
C PRO A 553 -4.90 3.52 -34.28
N ASP A 554 -4.47 2.42 -33.66
CA ASP A 554 -4.59 1.06 -34.18
C ASP A 554 -5.38 0.19 -33.18
N PRO A 555 -6.72 0.16 -33.28
CA PRO A 555 -7.58 -0.57 -32.34
C PRO A 555 -7.33 -2.09 -32.33
N ALA A 556 -6.99 -2.67 -33.49
CA ALA A 556 -6.74 -4.11 -33.58
C ALA A 556 -5.45 -4.49 -32.85
N ARG A 557 -4.38 -3.72 -33.04
CA ARG A 557 -3.14 -3.89 -32.29
C ARG A 557 -3.32 -3.59 -30.81
N TYR A 558 -4.06 -2.55 -30.46
CA TYR A 558 -4.39 -2.24 -29.06
C TYR A 558 -5.05 -3.44 -28.38
N ALA A 559 -6.12 -4.00 -28.97
CA ALA A 559 -6.84 -5.14 -28.42
C ALA A 559 -5.95 -6.39 -28.30
N ALA A 560 -5.10 -6.65 -29.31
CA ALA A 560 -4.14 -7.75 -29.26
C ALA A 560 -3.14 -7.59 -28.10
N LEU A 561 -2.57 -6.39 -27.94
CA LEU A 561 -1.61 -6.12 -26.87
C LEU A 561 -2.24 -6.26 -25.47
N VAL A 562 -3.46 -5.77 -25.27
CA VAL A 562 -4.15 -5.94 -23.98
C VAL A 562 -4.48 -7.42 -23.73
N THR A 563 -4.90 -8.15 -24.76
CA THR A 563 -5.24 -9.58 -24.63
C THR A 563 -4.01 -10.44 -24.28
N GLU A 564 -2.87 -10.20 -24.93
CA GLU A 564 -1.59 -10.83 -24.61
C GLU A 564 -1.14 -10.53 -23.17
N GLU A 565 -1.28 -9.28 -22.71
CA GLU A 565 -0.96 -8.89 -21.34
C GLU A 565 -1.82 -9.66 -20.33
N LEU A 566 -3.13 -9.74 -20.56
CA LEU A 566 -4.03 -10.53 -19.72
C LEU A 566 -3.77 -12.04 -19.83
N ALA A 567 -3.27 -12.54 -20.96
CA ALA A 567 -2.89 -13.95 -21.11
C ALA A 567 -1.70 -14.30 -20.20
N TYR A 568 -0.65 -13.48 -20.18
CA TYR A 568 0.49 -13.67 -19.28
C TYR A 568 0.06 -13.71 -17.81
N LYS A 569 -0.77 -12.74 -17.39
CA LYS A 569 -1.24 -12.66 -15.99
C LYS A 569 -2.04 -13.89 -15.59
N ARG A 570 -2.94 -14.37 -16.46
CA ARG A 570 -3.72 -15.59 -16.23
C ARG A 570 -2.83 -16.83 -16.11
N ASP A 571 -1.84 -16.98 -16.98
CA ASP A 571 -0.90 -18.11 -16.94
C ASP A 571 -0.12 -18.16 -15.61
N VAL A 572 0.44 -17.01 -15.19
CA VAL A 572 1.15 -16.92 -13.90
C VAL A 572 0.21 -17.22 -12.73
N PHE A 573 -1.02 -16.71 -12.77
CA PHE A 573 -2.04 -16.98 -11.76
C PHE A 573 -2.35 -18.48 -11.66
N ASP A 574 -2.50 -19.16 -12.81
CA ASP A 574 -2.80 -20.58 -12.89
C ASP A 574 -1.65 -21.44 -12.37
N ARG A 575 -0.41 -21.09 -12.70
CA ARG A 575 0.80 -21.73 -12.17
C ARG A 575 0.89 -21.61 -10.65
N ALA A 576 0.63 -20.42 -10.11
CA ALA A 576 0.60 -20.20 -8.66
C ALA A 576 -0.50 -21.02 -7.96
N LEU A 577 -1.72 -21.07 -8.51
CA LEU A 577 -2.78 -21.93 -7.97
C LEU A 577 -2.44 -23.42 -8.08
N ALA A 578 -1.77 -23.84 -9.17
CA ALA A 578 -1.32 -25.21 -9.33
C ALA A 578 -0.31 -25.60 -8.24
N ALA A 579 0.64 -24.72 -7.92
CA ALA A 579 1.55 -24.92 -6.79
C ALA A 579 0.80 -25.05 -5.45
N LEU A 580 -0.19 -24.20 -5.19
CA LEU A 580 -1.00 -24.26 -3.97
C LEU A 580 -1.81 -25.56 -3.85
N ARG A 581 -2.26 -26.16 -4.95
CA ARG A 581 -2.99 -27.44 -4.94
C ARG A 581 -2.15 -28.61 -4.41
N THR A 582 -0.81 -28.47 -4.41
CA THR A 582 0.09 -29.50 -3.85
C THR A 582 0.18 -29.46 -2.32
N VAL A 583 -0.35 -28.41 -1.68
CA VAL A 583 -0.34 -28.24 -0.23
C VAL A 583 -1.68 -28.69 0.35
N ARG A 584 -1.62 -29.51 1.41
CA ARG A 584 -2.82 -30.01 2.10
C ARG A 584 -3.50 -28.89 2.90
N ASP A 585 -4.80 -29.06 3.13
CA ASP A 585 -5.58 -28.17 4.00
C ASP A 585 -5.22 -28.38 5.48
N SER A 586 -5.18 -27.27 6.21
CA SER A 586 -4.98 -27.22 7.66
C SER A 586 -6.29 -27.46 8.40
N SER A 587 -6.20 -28.05 9.60
CA SER A 587 -7.33 -28.07 10.55
C SER A 587 -7.78 -26.67 10.99
N LEU A 588 -6.90 -25.66 10.89
CA LEU A 588 -7.20 -24.27 11.23
C LEU A 588 -8.01 -23.53 10.17
N ARG A 589 -8.19 -24.11 8.98
CA ARG A 589 -8.87 -23.44 7.85
C ARG A 589 -10.29 -23.00 8.20
N ASP A 590 -11.04 -23.82 8.92
CA ASP A 590 -12.41 -23.49 9.32
C ASP A 590 -12.45 -22.29 10.29
N VAL A 591 -11.38 -22.05 11.07
CA VAL A 591 -11.28 -20.86 11.93
C VAL A 591 -11.19 -19.60 11.09
N HIS A 592 -10.28 -19.60 10.11
CA HIS A 592 -10.09 -18.46 9.21
C HIS A 592 -11.37 -18.18 8.42
N GLN A 593 -12.03 -19.23 7.91
CA GLN A 593 -13.31 -19.10 7.20
C GLN A 593 -14.42 -18.58 8.11
N ALA A 594 -14.51 -19.05 9.35
CA ALA A 594 -15.54 -18.59 10.29
C ALA A 594 -15.35 -17.11 10.69
N ILE A 595 -14.10 -16.65 10.85
CA ILE A 595 -13.81 -15.24 11.15
C ILE A 595 -14.22 -14.34 9.98
N GLU A 596 -13.89 -14.73 8.75
CA GLU A 596 -14.31 -13.99 7.56
C GLU A 596 -15.84 -14.04 7.37
N ALA A 597 -16.46 -15.20 7.58
CA ALA A 597 -17.90 -15.39 7.49
C ALA A 597 -18.69 -14.48 8.45
N ASP A 598 -18.23 -14.34 9.69
CA ASP A 598 -18.85 -13.43 10.66
C ASP A 598 -18.82 -11.98 10.17
N ALA A 599 -17.71 -11.56 9.55
CA ALA A 599 -17.56 -10.23 8.97
C ALA A 599 -18.47 -10.05 7.75
N GLN A 600 -18.54 -11.05 6.87
CA GLN A 600 -19.40 -11.00 5.69
C GLN A 600 -20.89 -11.05 6.03
N ALA A 601 -21.28 -11.64 7.16
CA ALA A 601 -22.64 -11.54 7.64
C ALA A 601 -23.02 -10.09 7.98
N VAL A 602 -22.08 -9.29 8.52
CA VAL A 602 -22.28 -7.84 8.73
C VAL A 602 -22.39 -7.13 7.39
N TRP A 603 -21.47 -7.40 6.46
CA TRP A 603 -21.48 -6.81 5.12
C TRP A 603 -22.79 -7.05 4.37
N ARG A 604 -23.32 -8.28 4.38
CA ARG A 604 -24.60 -8.59 3.73
C ARG A 604 -25.74 -7.75 4.29
N ARG A 605 -25.82 -7.59 5.62
CA ARG A 605 -26.84 -6.71 6.22
C ARG A 605 -26.64 -5.25 5.84
N ARG A 606 -25.40 -4.77 5.69
CA ARG A 606 -25.11 -3.42 5.17
C ARG A 606 -25.65 -3.27 3.76
N LEU A 607 -25.36 -4.25 2.89
CA LEU A 607 -25.83 -4.27 1.51
C LEU A 607 -27.35 -4.37 1.42
N ASP A 608 -28.00 -5.20 2.24
CA ASP A 608 -29.46 -5.41 2.21
C ASP A 608 -30.23 -4.17 2.71
N LEU A 609 -29.70 -3.49 3.72
CA LEU A 609 -30.34 -2.32 4.36
C LEU A 609 -29.85 -0.98 3.78
N HIS A 610 -28.96 -1.02 2.78
CA HIS A 610 -28.30 0.18 2.22
C HIS A 610 -27.66 1.06 3.32
N ALA A 611 -27.22 0.43 4.41
CA ALA A 611 -26.77 1.11 5.62
C ALA A 611 -25.29 0.82 5.82
N SER A 612 -24.47 1.87 5.77
CA SER A 612 -23.00 1.77 5.87
C SER A 612 -22.31 0.98 4.75
N ASP A 613 -23.00 0.58 3.67
CA ASP A 613 -22.40 -0.19 2.57
C ASP A 613 -21.45 0.67 1.71
N LEU A 614 -21.86 1.91 1.39
CA LEU A 614 -21.07 2.89 0.64
C LEU A 614 -20.13 3.78 1.48
N VAL A 615 -19.87 3.45 2.75
CA VAL A 615 -19.02 4.29 3.63
C VAL A 615 -17.55 4.24 3.19
N ARG A 616 -16.99 5.40 2.88
CA ARG A 616 -15.58 5.62 2.51
C ARG A 616 -14.70 5.66 3.76
N PHE A 617 -13.69 4.79 3.88
CA PHE A 617 -12.93 4.62 5.13
C PHE A 617 -12.19 5.89 5.58
N GLY A 618 -11.69 6.70 4.63
CA GLY A 618 -11.07 8.00 4.91
C GLY A 618 -12.02 9.05 5.51
N ARG A 619 -13.31 8.75 5.66
CA ARG A 619 -14.35 9.66 6.17
C ARG A 619 -15.12 9.11 7.35
N THR A 620 -14.54 8.11 7.99
CA THR A 620 -15.14 7.46 9.13
C THR A 620 -15.05 8.35 10.36
N TYR A 621 -16.20 8.54 11.01
CA TYR A 621 -16.28 9.39 12.19
C TYR A 621 -15.38 8.82 13.30
N ARG A 622 -14.78 9.73 14.09
CA ARG A 622 -13.78 9.38 15.10
C ARG A 622 -14.25 8.32 16.09
N HIS A 623 -15.54 8.34 16.46
CA HIS A 623 -16.12 7.34 17.36
C HIS A 623 -16.00 5.92 16.78
N TRP A 624 -16.27 5.69 15.50
CA TRP A 624 -16.14 4.36 14.88
C TRP A 624 -14.68 3.90 14.85
N ARG A 625 -13.76 4.78 14.46
CA ARG A 625 -12.32 4.46 14.46
C ARG A 625 -11.82 4.06 15.85
N ASN A 626 -12.27 4.77 16.88
CA ASN A 626 -11.92 4.45 18.26
C ASN A 626 -12.54 3.13 18.74
N SER A 627 -13.79 2.83 18.35
CA SER A 627 -14.46 1.59 18.77
C SER A 627 -13.85 0.33 18.14
N LEU A 628 -13.13 0.46 17.02
CA LEU A 628 -12.46 -0.66 16.35
C LEU A 628 -11.09 -1.04 16.96
N VAL A 629 -10.47 -0.19 17.77
CA VAL A 629 -9.13 -0.45 18.33
C VAL A 629 -9.04 -1.80 19.07
N PRO A 630 -9.97 -2.14 19.99
CA PRO A 630 -9.93 -3.44 20.67
C PRO A 630 -10.11 -4.63 19.71
N VAL A 631 -10.88 -4.46 18.63
CA VAL A 631 -11.08 -5.49 17.60
C VAL A 631 -9.78 -5.71 16.83
N ILE A 632 -9.08 -4.64 16.46
CA ILE A 632 -7.77 -4.69 15.78
C ILE A 632 -6.72 -5.38 16.64
N GLU A 633 -6.62 -5.02 17.92
CA GLU A 633 -5.68 -5.64 18.84
C GLU A 633 -5.97 -7.14 19.06
N SER A 634 -7.26 -7.49 19.18
CA SER A 634 -7.72 -8.88 19.32
C SER A 634 -7.42 -9.70 18.06
N ASP A 635 -7.67 -9.14 16.87
CA ASP A 635 -7.35 -9.76 15.58
C ASP A 635 -5.84 -10.01 15.44
N GLY A 636 -5.01 -8.99 15.68
CA GLY A 636 -3.55 -9.14 15.60
C GLY A 636 -2.99 -10.14 16.62
N ARG A 637 -3.59 -10.24 17.81
CA ARG A 637 -3.26 -11.28 18.80
C ARG A 637 -3.67 -12.67 18.31
N CYS A 638 -4.91 -12.81 17.84
CA CYS A 638 -5.45 -14.06 17.30
C CYS A 638 -4.58 -14.57 16.15
N ARG A 639 -4.20 -13.70 15.20
CA ARG A 639 -3.33 -14.08 14.07
C ARG A 639 -1.98 -14.62 14.55
N ARG A 640 -1.32 -13.93 15.48
CA ARG A 640 -0.02 -14.38 16.00
C ARG A 640 -0.13 -15.74 16.70
N GLN A 641 -1.19 -15.95 17.46
CA GLN A 641 -1.48 -17.22 18.13
C GLN A 641 -1.76 -18.36 17.13
N LEU A 642 -2.59 -18.11 16.11
CA LEU A 642 -2.86 -19.09 15.05
C LEU A 642 -1.60 -19.39 14.22
N ALA A 643 -0.81 -18.38 13.89
CA ALA A 643 0.46 -18.56 13.19
C ALA A 643 1.46 -19.39 14.03
N ALA A 644 1.55 -19.13 15.34
CA ALA A 644 2.38 -19.92 16.24
C ALA A 644 1.90 -21.39 16.34
N LEU A 645 0.60 -21.66 16.18
CA LEU A 645 0.05 -23.02 16.17
C LEU A 645 0.30 -23.73 14.83
N GLY A 646 0.04 -23.08 13.70
CA GLY A 646 -0.05 -23.73 12.38
C GLY A 646 1.14 -23.53 11.43
N ASN A 647 2.00 -22.53 11.66
CA ASN A 647 3.15 -22.24 10.79
C ASN A 647 4.48 -22.54 11.53
N PRO A 648 5.17 -23.65 11.20
CA PRO A 648 6.43 -24.02 11.83
C PRO A 648 7.54 -22.98 11.73
N GLN A 649 7.68 -22.34 10.55
CA GLN A 649 8.72 -21.34 10.34
C GLN A 649 8.44 -20.07 11.16
N ALA A 650 7.20 -19.57 11.13
CA ALA A 650 6.80 -18.42 11.94
C ALA A 650 6.98 -18.70 13.44
N ALA A 651 6.60 -19.89 13.91
CA ALA A 651 6.79 -20.29 15.30
C ALA A 651 8.29 -20.40 15.67
N ALA A 652 9.14 -20.91 14.77
CA ALA A 652 10.58 -21.02 14.98
C ALA A 652 11.30 -19.67 14.99
N ASP A 653 10.81 -18.70 14.19
CA ASP A 653 11.29 -17.31 14.16
C ASP A 653 10.86 -16.58 15.42
N MET A 654 9.58 -16.68 15.81
CA MET A 654 9.08 -16.15 17.10
C MET A 654 9.88 -16.71 18.29
N ALA A 655 10.21 -18.00 18.26
CA ALA A 655 10.99 -18.64 19.32
C ALA A 655 12.47 -18.21 19.36
N ALA A 656 13.00 -17.64 18.27
CA ALA A 656 14.37 -17.14 18.18
C ALA A 656 14.47 -15.64 18.47
N ASP A 657 13.38 -14.90 18.26
CA ASP A 657 13.31 -13.46 18.52
C ASP A 657 13.38 -13.15 20.02
N ALA A 658 14.38 -12.36 20.41
CA ALA A 658 14.56 -11.93 21.80
C ALA A 658 13.44 -10.98 22.30
N GLY A 659 12.69 -10.35 21.39
CA GLY A 659 11.54 -9.49 21.68
C GLY A 659 10.28 -10.28 22.06
N VAL A 660 10.13 -11.51 21.55
CA VAL A 660 9.01 -12.40 21.85
C VAL A 660 9.32 -13.20 23.12
N ARG A 661 8.43 -13.13 24.10
CA ARG A 661 8.68 -13.68 25.45
C ARG A 661 7.85 -14.94 25.72
N GLU A 662 6.81 -15.13 24.92
CA GLU A 662 5.74 -16.10 25.11
C GLU A 662 6.02 -17.42 24.37
N VAL A 663 6.90 -17.43 23.38
CA VAL A 663 7.22 -18.59 22.54
C VAL A 663 8.72 -18.88 22.62
N VAL A 664 9.10 -20.15 22.78
CA VAL A 664 10.51 -20.54 22.99
C VAL A 664 10.82 -21.92 22.39
N ARG A 665 12.09 -22.11 21.99
CA ARG A 665 12.63 -23.42 21.63
C ARG A 665 12.94 -24.24 22.88
N ALA A 666 12.63 -25.53 22.84
CA ALA A 666 13.07 -26.49 23.87
C ALA A 666 13.63 -27.76 23.22
N THR A 667 14.42 -28.53 23.96
CA THR A 667 14.96 -29.82 23.51
C THR A 667 14.62 -30.90 24.53
N VAL A 668 14.20 -32.07 24.07
CA VAL A 668 13.93 -33.22 24.94
C VAL A 668 15.26 -33.81 25.45
N VAL A 669 15.40 -33.95 26.76
CA VAL A 669 16.59 -34.53 27.41
C VAL A 669 16.35 -35.99 27.76
N THR A 670 15.24 -36.28 28.46
CA THR A 670 14.81 -37.63 28.81
C THR A 670 13.29 -37.73 28.68
N THR A 671 12.78 -38.94 28.46
CA THR A 671 11.34 -39.21 28.28
C THR A 671 10.71 -39.88 29.50
N THR A 672 11.50 -40.42 30.44
CA THR A 672 11.02 -41.03 31.68
C THR A 672 12.01 -40.78 32.83
N PRO A 673 11.78 -39.76 33.69
CA PRO A 673 10.74 -38.73 33.58
C PRO A 673 10.95 -37.83 32.36
N LEU A 674 9.88 -37.19 31.87
CA LEU A 674 9.97 -36.24 30.76
C LEU A 674 10.67 -34.96 31.24
N VAL A 675 11.88 -34.74 30.72
CA VAL A 675 12.71 -33.57 31.03
C VAL A 675 13.01 -32.82 29.74
N VAL A 676 12.80 -31.51 29.76
CA VAL A 676 13.07 -30.62 28.63
C VAL A 676 14.06 -29.53 29.04
N GLU A 677 14.94 -29.18 28.11
CA GLU A 677 15.82 -28.03 28.22
C GLU A 677 15.19 -26.84 27.48
N VAL A 678 14.84 -25.77 28.19
CA VAL A 678 14.08 -24.64 27.66
C VAL A 678 14.99 -23.45 27.37
N GLY A 679 14.94 -22.91 26.16
CA GLY A 679 15.81 -21.82 25.69
C GLY A 679 15.56 -20.44 26.31
N SER A 680 14.72 -20.30 27.34
CA SER A 680 14.28 -19.02 27.92
C SER A 680 14.73 -18.86 29.37
N ARG A 681 14.86 -17.59 29.80
CA ARG A 681 15.04 -17.23 31.22
C ARG A 681 13.71 -16.95 31.93
N ARG A 682 12.61 -16.77 31.17
CA ARG A 682 11.29 -16.36 31.69
C ARG A 682 10.34 -17.55 31.87
N ILE A 683 10.37 -18.47 30.92
CA ILE A 683 9.63 -19.74 31.00
C ILE A 683 10.50 -20.69 31.81
N GLY A 684 10.05 -21.05 33.02
CA GLY A 684 10.80 -21.88 33.95
C GLY A 684 9.88 -22.64 34.90
N ALA A 685 10.41 -23.07 36.04
CA ALA A 685 9.64 -23.82 37.04
C ALA A 685 8.38 -23.03 37.46
N GLY A 686 7.24 -23.70 37.51
CA GLY A 686 5.93 -23.11 37.78
C GLY A 686 5.21 -22.57 36.54
N THR A 687 5.90 -22.32 35.42
CA THR A 687 5.25 -21.92 34.17
C THR A 687 4.48 -23.11 33.59
N ARG A 688 3.24 -22.87 33.18
CA ARG A 688 2.45 -23.84 32.40
C ARG A 688 2.70 -23.60 30.92
N ILE A 689 3.15 -24.64 30.22
CA ILE A 689 3.47 -24.55 28.80
C ILE A 689 2.53 -25.42 27.97
N VAL A 690 2.40 -25.06 26.70
CA VAL A 690 1.75 -25.85 25.65
C VAL A 690 2.77 -26.19 24.55
N LEU A 691 2.75 -27.43 24.08
CA LEU A 691 3.59 -27.88 22.96
C LEU A 691 2.94 -27.51 21.63
N LEU A 692 3.63 -26.67 20.85
CA LEU A 692 3.15 -26.18 19.56
C LEU A 692 3.69 -27.02 18.39
N HIS A 693 5.00 -27.33 18.39
CA HIS A 693 5.65 -28.07 17.31
C HIS A 693 6.67 -29.08 17.83
N VAL A 694 6.83 -30.19 17.10
CA VAL A 694 7.90 -31.18 17.30
C VAL A 694 8.64 -31.39 15.99
N ASN A 695 9.95 -31.12 15.97
CA ASN A 695 10.81 -31.23 14.81
C ASN A 695 10.24 -30.52 13.56
N GLY A 696 9.61 -29.34 13.78
CA GLY A 696 8.98 -28.56 12.71
C GLY A 696 7.60 -29.06 12.27
N ASN A 697 7.01 -30.05 12.94
CA ASN A 697 5.65 -30.50 12.66
C ASN A 697 4.66 -29.87 13.65
N PRO A 698 3.62 -29.16 13.18
CA PRO A 698 2.58 -28.58 14.04
C PRO A 698 1.79 -29.65 14.79
N CYS A 699 1.65 -29.50 16.11
CA CYS A 699 0.84 -30.40 16.93
C CYS A 699 -0.67 -30.26 16.66
N VAL A 700 -1.10 -29.09 16.17
CA VAL A 700 -2.50 -28.80 15.84
C VAL A 700 -3.03 -29.61 14.65
N GLU A 701 -2.12 -30.16 13.83
CA GLU A 701 -2.45 -30.96 12.64
C GLU A 701 -2.43 -32.47 12.93
N ARG A 702 -2.18 -32.89 14.17
CA ARG A 702 -2.09 -34.31 14.55
C ARG A 702 -3.50 -34.93 14.71
N PRO A 703 -3.71 -36.20 14.35
CA PRO A 703 -5.02 -36.88 14.47
C PRO A 703 -5.65 -36.90 15.88
N GLY A 704 -4.87 -36.72 16.95
CA GLY A 704 -5.36 -36.65 18.32
C GLY A 704 -5.79 -35.26 18.80
N THR A 705 -5.59 -34.23 17.97
CA THR A 705 -5.99 -32.86 18.28
C THR A 705 -7.36 -32.56 17.67
N ALA A 706 -8.34 -32.21 18.50
CA ALA A 706 -9.66 -31.82 18.05
C ALA A 706 -9.87 -30.32 18.22
N MET A 707 -10.53 -29.70 17.23
CA MET A 707 -10.88 -28.29 17.22
C MET A 707 -12.39 -28.14 17.39
N THR A 708 -12.82 -27.18 18.21
CA THR A 708 -14.23 -26.80 18.36
C THR A 708 -14.37 -25.29 18.23
N LEU A 709 -15.15 -24.85 17.24
CA LEU A 709 -15.51 -23.45 17.07
C LEU A 709 -16.59 -23.06 18.08
N LEU A 710 -16.33 -22.01 18.86
CA LEU A 710 -17.28 -21.38 19.78
C LEU A 710 -17.54 -19.93 19.32
N LYS A 711 -18.59 -19.29 19.85
CA LYS A 711 -19.01 -17.94 19.45
C LYS A 711 -17.88 -16.89 19.57
N GLY A 712 -17.07 -16.96 20.63
CA GLY A 712 -16.01 -15.99 20.90
C GLY A 712 -14.59 -16.56 20.95
N SER A 713 -14.42 -17.86 20.71
CA SER A 713 -13.12 -18.51 20.78
C SER A 713 -13.08 -19.80 19.97
N VAL A 714 -11.87 -20.32 19.79
CA VAL A 714 -11.63 -21.66 19.26
C VAL A 714 -10.94 -22.48 20.33
N LYS A 715 -11.49 -23.66 20.59
CA LYS A 715 -10.96 -24.58 21.61
C LYS A 715 -10.23 -25.73 20.92
N PHE A 716 -9.01 -25.98 21.36
CA PHE A 716 -8.18 -27.11 20.92
C PHE A 716 -7.98 -28.08 22.07
N SER A 717 -8.45 -29.32 21.92
CA SER A 717 -8.22 -30.41 22.88
C SER A 717 -7.23 -31.44 22.32
N GLY A 718 -6.54 -32.16 23.20
CA GLY A 718 -5.55 -33.19 22.80
C GLY A 718 -4.12 -32.69 22.68
N LEU A 719 -3.89 -31.38 22.77
CA LEU A 719 -2.54 -30.80 22.88
C LEU A 719 -1.88 -31.19 24.22
N ALA A 720 -0.55 -31.30 24.22
CA ALA A 720 0.23 -31.53 25.44
C ALA A 720 0.40 -30.20 26.19
N ILE A 721 -0.24 -30.10 27.36
CA ILE A 721 -0.28 -28.90 28.21
C ILE A 721 0.04 -29.32 29.65
N GLY A 722 0.95 -28.61 30.32
CA GLY A 722 1.24 -28.90 31.73
C GLY A 722 2.31 -28.00 32.34
N PRO A 723 2.46 -28.04 33.67
CA PRO A 723 3.44 -27.25 34.39
C PRO A 723 4.86 -27.80 34.22
N LEU A 724 5.83 -26.88 34.25
CA LEU A 724 7.24 -27.17 34.43
C LEU A 724 7.58 -27.26 35.92
N SER A 725 8.38 -28.24 36.32
CA SER A 725 8.92 -28.42 37.68
C SER A 725 10.45 -28.41 37.68
N GLY A 726 11.06 -28.13 38.84
CA GLY A 726 12.51 -28.24 39.00
C GLY A 726 12.98 -29.69 38.79
N ALA A 727 14.02 -29.89 37.99
CA ALA A 727 14.59 -31.21 37.73
C ALA A 727 15.64 -31.59 38.80
N GLY A 728 15.18 -32.07 39.97
CA GLY A 728 16.07 -32.66 41.00
C GLY A 728 17.08 -31.72 41.69
N GLU A 729 17.96 -32.29 42.54
CA GLU A 729 18.87 -31.57 43.46
C GLU A 729 20.18 -31.02 42.84
N GLU A 730 20.45 -31.18 41.54
CA GLU A 730 21.55 -30.47 40.87
C GLU A 730 21.01 -29.58 39.75
N THR A 731 21.07 -28.26 40.00
CA THR A 731 20.50 -27.19 39.18
C THR A 731 21.26 -26.99 37.87
N VAL A 732 21.13 -27.93 36.92
CA VAL A 732 21.48 -27.65 35.53
C VAL A 732 20.55 -26.54 35.04
N PRO A 733 21.06 -25.32 34.73
CA PRO A 733 20.20 -24.20 34.39
C PRO A 733 19.33 -24.58 33.19
N ARG A 734 18.03 -24.24 33.27
CA ARG A 734 17.03 -24.39 32.19
C ARG A 734 16.56 -25.81 31.88
N ARG A 735 16.90 -26.81 32.69
CA ARG A 735 16.29 -28.15 32.60
C ARG A 735 15.12 -28.26 33.57
N PHE A 736 13.99 -28.71 33.05
CA PHE A 736 12.74 -28.79 33.80
C PHE A 736 12.06 -30.13 33.58
N GLY A 737 11.53 -30.71 34.65
CA GLY A 737 10.55 -31.79 34.53
C GLY A 737 9.27 -31.21 33.93
N TRP A 738 8.65 -31.92 32.99
CA TRP A 738 7.39 -31.49 32.38
C TRP A 738 6.34 -32.57 32.53
N THR A 739 5.20 -32.21 33.14
CA THR A 739 4.09 -33.14 33.40
C THR A 739 2.84 -32.71 32.61
N PRO A 740 2.78 -32.97 31.30
CA PRO A 740 1.61 -32.66 30.50
C PRO A 740 0.44 -33.59 30.78
N GLU A 741 -0.79 -33.08 30.64
CA GLU A 741 -2.03 -33.87 30.73
C GLU A 741 -2.05 -34.99 29.68
N ASN A 742 -1.76 -34.62 28.43
CA ASN A 742 -1.58 -35.55 27.32
C ASN A 742 -0.08 -35.72 27.10
N VAL A 743 0.48 -36.89 27.42
CA VAL A 743 1.90 -37.17 27.23
C VAL A 743 2.17 -37.36 25.73
N PRO A 744 2.95 -36.47 25.09
CA PRO A 744 3.29 -36.59 23.69
C PRO A 744 4.32 -37.71 23.47
N ASP A 745 4.24 -38.39 22.33
CA ASP A 745 5.31 -39.26 21.86
C ASP A 745 6.51 -38.42 21.43
N LEU A 746 7.64 -38.58 22.14
CA LEU A 746 8.86 -37.78 22.03
C LEU A 746 10.09 -38.69 22.22
N ALA A 747 11.20 -38.30 21.60
CA ALA A 747 12.50 -38.94 21.76
C ALA A 747 13.55 -37.94 22.31
N PRO A 748 14.56 -38.41 23.07
CA PRO A 748 15.71 -37.57 23.43
C PRO A 748 16.34 -36.93 22.20
N GLY A 749 16.57 -35.61 22.25
CA GLY A 749 17.11 -34.81 21.14
C GLY A 749 16.04 -34.13 20.27
N ASP A 750 14.75 -34.47 20.42
CA ASP A 750 13.68 -33.78 19.70
C ASP A 750 13.67 -32.29 19.98
N ARG A 751 13.52 -31.49 18.91
CA ARG A 751 13.43 -30.04 18.96
C ARG A 751 11.97 -29.62 19.05
N LEU A 752 11.64 -28.89 20.10
CA LEU A 752 10.29 -28.44 20.40
C LEU A 752 10.17 -26.94 20.19
N VAL A 753 8.98 -26.50 19.79
CA VAL A 753 8.53 -25.12 20.04
C VAL A 753 7.39 -25.19 21.04
N VAL A 754 7.56 -24.48 22.15
CA VAL A 754 6.58 -24.42 23.24
C VAL A 754 6.21 -22.97 23.50
N ALA A 755 5.02 -22.75 24.04
CA ALA A 755 4.58 -21.42 24.45
C ALA A 755 4.04 -21.40 25.87
N ASP A 756 4.09 -20.23 26.50
CA ASP A 756 3.39 -19.95 27.75
C ASP A 756 1.88 -20.11 27.50
N PHE A 757 1.24 -20.98 28.29
CA PHE A 757 -0.19 -21.20 28.21
C PHE A 757 -1.00 -19.92 28.51
N GLY A 758 -0.51 -19.09 29.44
CA GLY A 758 -1.16 -17.83 29.83
C GLY A 758 -1.19 -16.79 28.71
N TRP A 759 -0.34 -16.93 27.70
CA TRP A 759 -0.42 -16.09 26.49
C TRP A 759 -1.70 -16.36 25.70
N TYR A 760 -2.21 -17.59 25.73
CA TYR A 760 -3.42 -17.99 25.01
C TYR A 760 -4.68 -17.77 25.84
N CYS A 761 -4.74 -18.29 27.07
CA CYS A 761 -5.95 -18.23 27.89
C CYS A 761 -5.70 -18.53 29.39
N ASP A 762 -6.71 -18.22 30.21
CA ASP A 762 -6.68 -18.38 31.67
C ASP A 762 -7.41 -19.63 32.19
N LEU A 763 -7.68 -20.61 31.32
CA LEU A 763 -8.36 -21.85 31.69
C LEU A 763 -7.61 -22.56 32.83
N LYS A 764 -8.34 -23.04 33.86
CA LYS A 764 -7.72 -23.65 35.05
C LYS A 764 -7.18 -25.06 34.82
N GLY A 765 -7.75 -25.82 33.90
CA GLY A 765 -7.31 -27.18 33.56
C GLY A 765 -6.30 -27.23 32.40
N ASN A 766 -5.76 -28.43 32.15
CA ASN A 766 -4.78 -28.70 31.09
C ASN A 766 -5.38 -29.45 29.88
N LYS A 767 -6.70 -29.66 29.86
CA LYS A 767 -7.39 -30.47 28.85
C LYS A 767 -7.55 -29.79 27.50
N ALA A 768 -7.45 -28.46 27.46
CA ALA A 768 -7.65 -27.69 26.25
C ALA A 768 -6.95 -26.34 26.28
N LEU A 769 -6.58 -25.87 25.10
CA LEU A 769 -6.15 -24.51 24.80
C LEU A 769 -7.33 -23.74 24.20
N SER A 770 -7.46 -22.46 24.51
CA SER A 770 -8.46 -21.59 23.89
C SER A 770 -7.77 -20.40 23.22
N VAL A 771 -8.12 -20.11 21.97
CA VAL A 771 -7.71 -18.91 21.23
C VAL A 771 -8.92 -17.98 21.12
N GLY A 772 -8.80 -16.73 21.56
CA GLY A 772 -9.88 -15.75 21.42
C GLY A 772 -10.11 -15.38 19.95
N ARG A 773 -11.37 -15.31 19.52
CA ARG A 773 -11.73 -14.81 18.18
C ARG A 773 -11.98 -13.30 18.23
N PRO A 774 -11.55 -12.54 17.21
CA PRO A 774 -11.95 -11.14 17.10
C PRO A 774 -13.46 -11.04 16.88
N ALA A 775 -14.12 -10.10 17.57
CA ALA A 775 -15.55 -9.83 17.38
C ALA A 775 -15.80 -9.11 16.05
N ALA A 776 -16.91 -9.42 15.38
CA ALA A 776 -17.39 -8.65 14.24
C ALA A 776 -17.81 -7.21 14.65
N ASP A 777 -17.97 -6.32 13.67
CA ASP A 777 -18.48 -4.97 13.94
C ASP A 777 -19.96 -5.02 14.33
N ASP A 778 -20.27 -4.67 15.57
CA ASP A 778 -21.63 -4.60 16.14
C ASP A 778 -22.00 -3.20 16.64
N THR A 779 -21.09 -2.24 16.49
CA THR A 779 -21.21 -0.90 17.07
C THR A 779 -21.58 0.14 16.03
N SER A 780 -21.14 -0.03 14.79
CA SER A 780 -21.38 0.93 13.69
C SER A 780 -21.77 0.22 12.40
N ALA A 781 -22.62 -0.79 12.56
CA ALA A 781 -23.13 -1.63 11.49
C ALA A 781 -24.51 -2.20 11.86
N PRO A 782 -25.30 -2.66 10.87
CA PRO A 782 -26.59 -3.25 11.16
C PRO A 782 -26.49 -4.48 12.05
N LYS A 783 -27.30 -4.49 13.11
CA LYS A 783 -27.43 -5.64 14.03
C LYS A 783 -28.26 -6.73 13.36
N PRO A 784 -28.16 -8.00 13.84
CA PRO A 784 -28.99 -9.08 13.31
C PRO A 784 -30.51 -8.86 13.42
N ALA A 785 -30.94 -8.01 14.36
CA ALA A 785 -32.35 -7.67 14.56
C ALA A 785 -32.80 -6.41 13.80
N CYS A 786 -31.92 -5.77 13.04
CA CYS A 786 -32.28 -4.60 12.24
C CYS A 786 -33.10 -5.02 11.02
N GLU A 787 -34.21 -4.33 10.79
CA GLU A 787 -35.11 -4.47 9.65
C GLU A 787 -35.14 -3.15 8.85
N PRO A 788 -35.63 -3.14 7.59
CA PRO A 788 -35.61 -1.94 6.75
C PRO A 788 -36.26 -0.70 7.35
N TYR A 789 -37.24 -0.86 8.24
CA TYR A 789 -37.98 0.24 8.89
C TYR A 789 -37.46 0.57 10.30
N SER A 790 -36.50 -0.18 10.86
CA SER A 790 -36.07 0.02 12.26
C SER A 790 -35.56 1.44 12.54
N HIS A 791 -34.83 2.06 11.60
CA HIS A 791 -34.39 3.44 11.76
C HIS A 791 -35.54 4.46 11.67
N ALA A 792 -36.56 4.20 10.84
CA ALA A 792 -37.70 5.08 10.73
C ALA A 792 -38.59 5.04 11.98
N GLU A 793 -38.69 3.88 12.64
CA GLU A 793 -39.47 3.70 13.86
C GLU A 793 -38.78 4.24 15.11
N ASP A 794 -37.45 4.03 15.25
CA ASP A 794 -36.64 4.57 16.35
C ASP A 794 -35.28 5.11 15.84
N PRO A 795 -35.25 6.36 15.34
CA PRO A 795 -34.03 6.96 14.79
C PRO A 795 -32.90 7.10 15.82
N ASP A 796 -33.22 7.28 17.10
CA ASP A 796 -32.23 7.50 18.15
C ASP A 796 -31.51 6.21 18.53
N GLU A 797 -32.23 5.10 18.68
CA GLU A 797 -31.62 3.78 18.90
C GLU A 797 -30.81 3.33 17.69
N HIS A 798 -31.32 3.58 16.48
CA HIS A 798 -30.76 3.06 15.24
C HIS A 798 -29.79 4.00 14.52
N ARG A 799 -29.49 5.17 15.09
CA ARG A 799 -28.66 6.24 14.49
C ARG A 799 -27.33 5.77 13.89
N TYR A 800 -26.70 4.76 14.50
CA TYR A 800 -25.37 4.27 14.10
C TYR A 800 -25.36 2.87 13.47
N CYS A 801 -26.49 2.15 13.43
CA CYS A 801 -26.49 0.76 12.99
C CYS A 801 -27.12 0.56 11.61
N CYS A 802 -28.39 0.94 11.40
CA CYS A 802 -29.13 0.62 10.17
C CYS A 802 -29.81 1.82 9.50
N ARG A 803 -29.26 3.02 9.71
CA ARG A 803 -29.65 4.20 8.93
C ARG A 803 -29.18 4.05 7.48
N SER A 804 -30.11 4.10 6.53
CA SER A 804 -29.81 4.01 5.10
C SER A 804 -29.00 5.21 4.60
N HIS A 805 -28.24 5.04 3.52
CA HIS A 805 -27.57 6.17 2.86
C HIS A 805 -28.58 7.15 2.26
N GLU A 806 -29.70 6.65 1.77
CA GLU A 806 -30.80 7.46 1.25
C GLU A 806 -31.26 8.47 2.33
N ASP A 807 -31.50 8.02 3.57
CA ASP A 807 -31.89 8.90 4.69
C ASP A 807 -30.74 9.77 5.20
N ALA A 808 -29.51 9.23 5.24
CA ALA A 808 -28.33 9.96 5.71
C ALA A 808 -27.99 11.14 4.79
N GLU A 809 -28.00 10.88 3.48
CA GLU A 809 -27.65 11.87 2.47
C GLU A 809 -28.78 12.86 2.21
N ALA A 810 -30.05 12.48 2.40
CA ALA A 810 -31.17 13.42 2.36
C ALA A 810 -31.05 14.50 3.45
N ASP A 811 -30.87 14.10 4.71
CA ASP A 811 -30.67 15.04 5.82
C ASP A 811 -29.43 15.93 5.61
N TRP A 812 -28.35 15.35 5.09
CA TRP A 812 -27.14 16.13 4.82
C TRP A 812 -27.36 17.14 3.70
N SER A 813 -28.10 16.78 2.64
CA SER A 813 -28.49 17.72 1.58
C SER A 813 -29.31 18.88 2.15
N ASP A 814 -30.27 18.59 3.04
CA ASP A 814 -31.09 19.60 3.70
C ASP A 814 -30.22 20.53 4.57
N ARG A 815 -29.25 20.00 5.32
CA ARG A 815 -28.27 20.82 6.05
C ARG A 815 -27.41 21.70 5.15
N LEU A 816 -26.94 21.19 4.00
CA LEU A 816 -26.16 21.98 3.05
C LEU A 816 -27.00 23.12 2.47
N ALA A 817 -28.27 22.89 2.17
CA ALA A 817 -29.19 23.93 1.72
C ALA A 817 -29.38 25.03 2.78
N GLU A 818 -29.63 24.66 4.04
CA GLU A 818 -29.74 25.63 5.13
C GLU A 818 -28.47 26.47 5.32
N ARG A 819 -27.28 25.85 5.17
CA ARG A 819 -26.00 26.56 5.23
C ARG A 819 -25.83 27.54 4.06
N ARG A 820 -26.30 27.18 2.85
CA ARG A 820 -26.33 28.08 1.69
C ARG A 820 -27.25 29.27 1.92
N ASP A 821 -28.44 29.04 2.49
CA ASP A 821 -29.39 30.10 2.80
C ASP A 821 -28.85 31.10 3.83
N ARG A 822 -28.00 30.63 4.76
CA ARG A 822 -27.27 31.49 5.70
C ARG A 822 -26.03 32.16 5.11
N GLY A 823 -25.70 31.88 3.86
CA GLY A 823 -24.50 32.40 3.17
C GLY A 823 -23.18 31.76 3.64
N GLU A 824 -23.22 30.69 4.43
CA GLU A 824 -22.03 30.03 4.99
C GLU A 824 -21.22 29.25 3.95
N LEU A 825 -21.84 28.94 2.81
CA LEU A 825 -21.23 28.24 1.67
C LEU A 825 -21.04 29.19 0.46
N ASN A 826 -21.10 30.51 0.67
CA ASN A 826 -20.87 31.47 -0.41
C ASN A 826 -19.37 31.47 -0.77
N PRO A 827 -18.99 31.24 -2.04
CA PRO A 827 -17.59 31.28 -2.49
C PRO A 827 -16.86 32.61 -2.20
N GLN A 828 -17.60 33.68 -1.90
CA GLN A 828 -17.05 34.98 -1.53
C GLN A 828 -16.71 35.11 -0.03
N VAL A 829 -17.09 34.15 0.83
CA VAL A 829 -16.74 34.15 2.26
C VAL A 829 -15.23 33.96 2.42
N TRP A 830 -14.64 34.67 3.39
CA TRP A 830 -13.21 34.61 3.69
C TRP A 830 -12.96 34.07 5.11
N PRO A 831 -12.06 33.09 5.30
CA PRO A 831 -11.32 32.34 4.27
C PRO A 831 -12.24 31.44 3.42
N PRO A 832 -11.78 30.97 2.23
CA PRO A 832 -12.57 30.09 1.38
C PRO A 832 -13.05 28.84 2.13
N VAL A 833 -14.29 28.43 1.88
CA VAL A 833 -14.91 27.24 2.48
C VAL A 833 -14.24 25.98 1.92
N VAL A 834 -14.12 24.95 2.76
CA VAL A 834 -13.42 23.71 2.45
C VAL A 834 -14.41 22.60 2.17
N ASP A 835 -14.27 21.95 1.02
CA ASP A 835 -14.99 20.69 0.74
C ASP A 835 -14.35 19.53 1.53
N GLU A 836 -14.70 19.41 2.81
CA GLU A 836 -14.29 18.26 3.63
C GLU A 836 -14.80 16.93 3.06
N ASP A 837 -15.90 16.99 2.31
CA ASP A 837 -16.50 15.87 1.63
C ASP A 837 -15.87 15.61 0.24
N ALA A 838 -14.80 16.32 -0.17
CA ALA A 838 -14.02 16.17 -1.41
C ALA A 838 -14.66 15.26 -2.48
N PHE A 839 -15.80 15.68 -3.06
CA PHE A 839 -16.59 14.82 -3.94
C PHE A 839 -15.95 14.71 -5.32
N GLU A 840 -16.09 13.54 -5.91
CA GLU A 840 -15.55 13.23 -7.24
C GLU A 840 -16.60 13.49 -8.30
N VAL A 841 -17.15 14.70 -8.33
CA VAL A 841 -18.04 15.13 -9.39
C VAL A 841 -17.60 16.46 -9.94
N THR A 842 -17.29 16.43 -11.23
CA THR A 842 -16.85 17.58 -11.99
C THR A 842 -18.01 18.55 -12.23
N PRO A 843 -17.81 19.85 -11.97
CA PRO A 843 -18.78 20.87 -12.37
C PRO A 843 -19.03 20.90 -13.88
N VAL A 844 -20.19 21.41 -14.29
CA VAL A 844 -20.49 21.58 -15.72
C VAL A 844 -19.47 22.51 -16.37
N GLY A 845 -18.78 22.02 -17.40
CA GLY A 845 -17.80 22.80 -18.16
C GLY A 845 -16.46 23.01 -17.46
N ALA A 846 -16.21 22.39 -16.31
CA ALA A 846 -14.90 22.41 -15.69
C ALA A 846 -13.87 21.71 -16.61
N PRO A 847 -12.64 22.24 -16.72
CA PRO A 847 -11.59 21.61 -17.51
C PRO A 847 -11.34 20.21 -16.95
N VAL A 848 -11.63 19.20 -17.76
CA VAL A 848 -11.23 17.81 -17.50
C VAL A 848 -10.00 17.55 -18.33
N ALA A 849 -8.94 17.08 -17.68
CA ALA A 849 -7.79 16.56 -18.40
C ALA A 849 -8.24 15.41 -19.31
N ASP A 850 -7.95 15.52 -20.60
CA ASP A 850 -7.91 14.37 -21.48
C ASP A 850 -6.43 14.08 -21.83
N PRO A 851 -5.77 13.16 -21.09
CA PRO A 851 -4.40 12.77 -21.39
C PRO A 851 -4.26 12.14 -22.79
N ALA A 852 -5.34 11.71 -23.44
CA ALA A 852 -5.29 11.21 -24.81
C ALA A 852 -5.30 12.34 -25.86
N ALA A 853 -5.66 13.58 -25.46
CA ALA A 853 -5.71 14.74 -26.36
C ALA A 853 -4.40 15.54 -26.42
N VAL A 854 -3.46 15.31 -25.51
CA VAL A 854 -2.16 16.01 -25.46
C VAL A 854 -1.14 15.24 -26.30
N GLY A 855 -0.39 15.97 -27.14
CA GLY A 855 0.65 15.37 -27.98
C GLY A 855 1.76 14.71 -27.17
N LEU A 856 2.36 13.65 -27.74
CA LEU A 856 3.50 12.95 -27.15
C LEU A 856 4.75 13.87 -27.25
N ASP A 857 5.07 14.54 -26.15
CA ASP A 857 6.42 15.06 -25.92
C ASP A 857 7.30 13.94 -25.37
N ASP A 858 8.55 13.90 -25.83
CA ASP A 858 9.51 12.90 -25.38
C ASP A 858 9.88 13.16 -23.91
N VAL A 859 9.98 12.08 -23.14
CA VAL A 859 10.45 12.14 -21.76
C VAL A 859 11.93 12.55 -21.77
N PRO A 860 12.35 13.58 -21.03
CA PRO A 860 13.77 13.91 -20.90
C PRO A 860 14.58 12.77 -20.27
N ASP A 861 15.74 12.44 -20.86
CA ASP A 861 16.59 11.32 -20.44
C ASP A 861 17.15 11.48 -19.01
N GLU A 862 17.25 12.71 -18.49
CA GLU A 862 17.68 12.94 -17.11
C GLU A 862 16.62 12.65 -16.04
N LEU A 863 15.33 12.58 -16.41
CA LEU A 863 14.24 12.40 -15.46
C LEU A 863 13.97 10.93 -15.17
N THR A 864 13.45 10.68 -13.98
CA THR A 864 13.07 9.37 -13.47
C THR A 864 11.66 9.40 -12.90
N LEU A 865 11.07 8.23 -12.67
CA LEU A 865 9.78 8.16 -11.98
C LEU A 865 9.79 8.85 -10.61
N ASP A 866 10.94 8.86 -9.93
CA ASP A 866 11.16 9.55 -8.65
C ASP A 866 11.09 11.08 -8.74
N ASP A 867 11.15 11.66 -9.95
CA ASP A 867 10.97 13.09 -10.19
C ASP A 867 9.49 13.46 -10.40
N LEU A 868 8.64 12.48 -10.78
CA LEU A 868 7.18 12.65 -10.87
C LEU A 868 6.45 12.31 -9.57
N GLU A 869 6.96 11.32 -8.82
CA GLU A 869 6.49 10.91 -7.49
C GLU A 869 7.24 11.67 -6.38
#